data_AF-A0A7W7WC93-F1
#
_entry.id   AF-A0A7W7WC93-F1
#
_cell.length_a   1.000
_cell.length_b   1.000
_cell.length_c   1.000
_cell.angle_alpha   90.00
_cell.angle_beta   90.00
_cell.angle_gamma   90.00
#
_symmetry.space_group_name_H-M   'P 1'
#
loop_
_entity.id
_entity.type
_entity.pdbx_description
1 polymer ?
#
loop_
_entity_poly.entity_id
_entity_poly.type
_entity_poly.pdbx_seq_one_letter_code
_entity_poly.pdbx_strand_id
1 'polypeptide(L)'
;MAPTAEFCGIDPEEMGRLATSLSGAADRLTAFSKEFEGKLSRYGVSTFALREIADIADWGDTQVSMLHGRIDLINALGKGAPELGGGGDRSSLVRLPDELEGFETAQGLATMYGEDVFDNFGGEFQAGLIHEHADEVAKLAENPQAAAAFFALLPTKIRDSLPNLIASNGSKTAKKDLAAFSKALGAALDAPVLVPAFAKVRSDLVKPAGSKVSAWNRLALLKGANAPPEVRSAAARALVLNDFAKKPRQDWRAAGATEMKAYGLPSDLVALGLEVLAGDGTAARDAFARMGGADVTLSQTEKMKQFLAYAKGAGTGDEVADAFGRVLEGGTEATTEKAGQHSPAAAAFALDAIKAAGSFGDDLPEPARGSMATIAKSYIHELASGARFDKALDRASGMGVPANWIALPGVTPAFYLSPGDTHRFFKTFVGDKQLTDDFDTTAAQFRYDTLTAAARLDAQGGTRYFEDTARVFGDLASVEFKATLDVRGEQDATNDLILDITKNTLALGVDQLPIVGTGWELTKAYVISSVLDGWADSFETRVEEATGARSDFVLRQKYDMAHILHEAGYPASDPPAELISKSTGDLKTYDELLVEAKREANDDKTWEQVLRQKLTPYEQWMDRNESLDKKIEYSSRFLASEQAKEQLRVWK
;
A
#
# COMPACT_ATOMS: atom_id res chain seq x y z
N MET A 1 -36.10 24.55 16.26
CA MET A 1 -36.67 23.26 16.69
C MET A 1 -36.11 22.21 15.76
N ALA A 2 -35.26 21.32 16.27
CA ALA A 2 -34.79 20.16 15.53
C ALA A 2 -35.95 19.14 15.42
N PRO A 3 -36.03 18.33 14.35
CA PRO A 3 -36.98 17.24 14.29
C PRO A 3 -36.64 16.28 15.43
N THR A 4 -37.59 16.07 16.34
CA THR A 4 -37.55 14.96 17.28
C THR A 4 -37.50 13.67 16.47
N ALA A 5 -36.48 12.85 16.69
CA ALA A 5 -36.42 11.49 16.17
C ALA A 5 -37.72 10.78 16.55
N GLU A 6 -38.58 10.51 15.56
CA GLU A 6 -39.76 9.69 15.76
C GLU A 6 -39.30 8.31 16.23
N PHE A 7 -39.92 7.87 17.32
CA PHE A 7 -39.63 6.63 18.02
C PHE A 7 -40.13 5.44 17.18
N CYS A 8 -39.21 4.60 16.67
CA CYS A 8 -39.52 3.38 15.92
C CYS A 8 -38.92 2.14 16.62
N GLY A 9 -39.57 1.66 17.66
CA GLY A 9 -39.26 0.39 18.32
C GLY A 9 -40.47 -0.54 18.30
N ILE A 10 -40.26 -1.85 18.10
CA ILE A 10 -41.32 -2.86 18.08
C ILE A 10 -41.25 -3.70 19.34
N ASP A 11 -42.39 -3.86 20.01
CA ASP A 11 -42.58 -4.72 21.16
C ASP A 11 -43.00 -6.14 20.69
N PRO A 12 -42.16 -7.18 20.90
CA PRO A 12 -42.47 -8.54 20.46
C PRO A 12 -43.68 -9.15 21.20
N GLU A 13 -43.99 -8.73 22.43
CA GLU A 13 -45.18 -9.20 23.14
C GLU A 13 -46.46 -8.61 22.51
N GLU A 14 -46.46 -7.32 22.20
CA GLU A 14 -47.60 -6.67 21.53
C GLU A 14 -47.77 -7.18 20.09
N MET A 15 -46.67 -7.42 19.38
CA MET A 15 -46.70 -8.08 18.06
C MET A 15 -47.25 -9.51 18.17
N GLY A 16 -46.89 -10.25 19.22
CA GLY A 16 -47.43 -11.59 19.49
C GLY A 16 -48.93 -11.57 19.81
N ARG A 17 -49.39 -10.55 20.56
CA ARG A 17 -50.82 -10.33 20.80
C ARG A 17 -51.56 -9.98 19.51
N LEU A 18 -50.98 -9.15 18.65
CA LEU A 18 -51.53 -8.83 17.33
C LEU A 18 -51.64 -10.07 16.45
N ALA A 19 -50.58 -10.88 16.36
CA ALA A 19 -50.57 -12.13 15.59
C ALA A 19 -51.65 -13.11 16.09
N THR A 20 -51.77 -13.28 17.42
CA THR A 20 -52.79 -14.13 18.03
C THR A 20 -54.20 -13.61 17.73
N SER A 21 -54.41 -12.28 17.81
CA SER A 21 -55.70 -11.66 17.48
C SER A 21 -56.06 -11.81 16.00
N LEU A 22 -55.08 -11.67 15.11
CA LEU A 22 -55.26 -11.80 13.67
C LEU A 22 -55.58 -13.26 13.28
N SER A 23 -54.85 -14.23 13.84
CA SER A 23 -55.14 -15.66 13.68
C SER A 23 -56.55 -16.02 14.14
N GLY A 24 -56.95 -15.59 15.33
CA GLY A 24 -58.31 -15.82 15.82
C GLY A 24 -59.40 -15.13 14.97
N ALA A 25 -59.08 -14.03 14.28
CA ALA A 25 -59.99 -13.38 13.34
C ALA A 25 -60.08 -14.15 12.01
N ALA A 26 -58.94 -14.60 11.46
CA ALA A 26 -58.87 -15.43 10.25
C ALA A 26 -59.64 -16.75 10.43
N ASP A 27 -59.43 -17.44 11.56
CA ASP A 27 -60.16 -18.67 11.91
C ASP A 27 -61.68 -18.45 11.93
N ARG A 28 -62.13 -17.35 12.54
CA ARG A 28 -63.56 -16.99 12.59
C ARG A 28 -64.13 -16.70 11.20
N LEU A 29 -63.40 -15.99 10.36
CA LEU A 29 -63.83 -15.69 8.98
C LEU A 29 -63.86 -16.96 8.11
N THR A 30 -62.89 -17.85 8.26
CA THR A 30 -62.86 -19.15 7.60
C THR A 30 -64.03 -20.03 8.03
N ALA A 31 -64.31 -20.10 9.34
CA ALA A 31 -65.46 -20.84 9.87
C ALA A 31 -66.79 -20.26 9.37
N PHE A 32 -66.93 -18.93 9.39
CA PHE A 32 -68.10 -18.23 8.87
C PHE A 32 -68.31 -18.49 7.37
N SER A 33 -67.26 -18.36 6.56
CA SER A 33 -67.33 -18.59 5.11
C SER A 33 -67.76 -20.02 4.80
N LYS A 34 -67.14 -21.03 5.44
CA LYS A 34 -67.50 -22.45 5.26
C LYS A 34 -68.93 -22.78 5.69
N GLU A 35 -69.39 -22.23 6.81
CA GLU A 35 -70.74 -22.48 7.32
C GLU A 35 -71.81 -21.91 6.40
N PHE A 36 -71.64 -20.67 5.93
CA PHE A 36 -72.62 -20.00 5.07
C PHE A 36 -72.54 -20.46 3.62
N GLU A 37 -71.36 -20.82 3.11
CA GLU A 37 -71.21 -21.41 1.78
C GLU A 37 -72.00 -22.73 1.70
N GLY A 38 -71.87 -23.60 2.71
CA GLY A 38 -72.61 -24.85 2.81
C GLY A 38 -74.13 -24.67 2.95
N LYS A 39 -74.60 -23.56 3.54
CA LYS A 39 -76.03 -23.26 3.67
C LYS A 39 -76.61 -22.60 2.41
N LEU A 40 -75.93 -21.60 1.85
CA LEU A 40 -76.39 -20.84 0.68
C LEU A 40 -76.35 -21.67 -0.60
N SER A 41 -75.33 -22.51 -0.78
CA SER A 41 -75.24 -23.46 -1.89
C SER A 41 -76.42 -24.44 -1.93
N ARG A 42 -76.90 -24.89 -0.76
CA ARG A 42 -78.10 -25.76 -0.64
C ARG A 42 -79.39 -25.10 -1.11
N TYR A 43 -79.45 -23.78 -1.15
CA TYR A 43 -80.60 -23.01 -1.64
C TYR A 43 -80.36 -22.34 -3.01
N GLY A 44 -79.27 -22.70 -3.71
CA GLY A 44 -78.96 -22.18 -5.04
C GLY A 44 -78.56 -20.70 -5.07
N VAL A 45 -78.16 -20.14 -3.93
CA VAL A 45 -77.74 -18.73 -3.81
C VAL A 45 -76.25 -18.62 -4.09
N SER A 46 -75.85 -17.62 -4.89
CA SER A 46 -74.44 -17.36 -5.23
C SER A 46 -73.59 -17.08 -3.99
N THR A 47 -72.43 -17.72 -3.91
CA THR A 47 -71.47 -17.62 -2.80
C THR A 47 -70.25 -16.76 -3.13
N PHE A 48 -70.28 -16.01 -4.24
CA PHE A 48 -69.13 -15.22 -4.70
C PHE A 48 -68.56 -14.27 -3.64
N ALA A 49 -69.41 -13.56 -2.89
CA ALA A 49 -68.98 -12.66 -1.82
C ALA A 49 -68.35 -13.38 -0.60
N LEU A 50 -68.64 -14.68 -0.40
CA LEU A 50 -68.00 -15.49 0.65
C LEU A 50 -66.56 -15.88 0.27
N ARG A 51 -66.25 -15.89 -1.03
CA ARG A 51 -64.90 -16.13 -1.54
C ARG A 51 -63.95 -14.98 -1.18
N GLU A 52 -64.40 -13.73 -1.33
CA GLU A 52 -63.64 -12.56 -0.88
C GLU A 52 -63.36 -12.60 0.64
N ILE A 53 -64.30 -13.11 1.44
CA ILE A 53 -64.09 -13.31 2.89
C ILE A 53 -63.06 -14.41 3.17
N ALA A 54 -63.06 -15.49 2.39
CA ALA A 54 -62.06 -16.54 2.50
C ALA A 54 -60.66 -16.05 2.08
N ASP A 55 -60.58 -15.22 1.03
CA ASP A 55 -59.33 -14.62 0.57
C ASP A 55 -58.74 -13.65 1.63
N ILE A 56 -59.59 -12.90 2.35
CA ILE A 56 -59.17 -12.07 3.49
C ILE A 56 -58.65 -12.92 4.65
N ALA A 57 -59.29 -14.07 4.91
CA ALA A 57 -58.84 -14.99 5.96
C ALA A 57 -57.47 -15.61 5.61
N ASP A 58 -57.29 -16.04 4.36
CA ASP A 58 -56.02 -16.60 3.84
C ASP A 58 -54.88 -15.57 3.86
N TRP A 59 -55.18 -14.31 3.51
CA TRP A 59 -54.25 -13.21 3.70
C TRP A 59 -53.88 -13.04 5.18
N GLY A 60 -54.86 -13.10 6.08
CA GLY A 60 -54.64 -13.02 7.53
C GLY A 60 -53.68 -14.09 8.03
N ASP A 61 -53.85 -15.35 7.62
CA ASP A 61 -52.98 -16.46 7.99
C ASP A 61 -51.54 -16.29 7.45
N THR A 62 -51.41 -15.75 6.23
CA THR A 62 -50.10 -15.42 5.64
C THR A 62 -49.39 -14.33 6.47
N GLN A 63 -50.12 -13.30 6.91
CA GLN A 63 -49.57 -12.26 7.77
C GLN A 63 -49.19 -12.79 9.16
N VAL A 64 -49.99 -13.70 9.75
CA VAL A 64 -49.69 -14.31 11.06
C VAL A 64 -48.37 -15.07 11.03
N SER A 65 -48.14 -15.86 9.99
CA SER A 65 -46.90 -16.63 9.84
C SER A 65 -45.69 -15.70 9.75
N MET A 66 -45.80 -14.62 8.98
CA MET A 66 -44.78 -13.60 8.87
C MET A 66 -44.54 -12.85 10.20
N LEU A 67 -45.60 -12.52 10.95
CA LEU A 67 -45.49 -11.90 12.28
C LEU A 67 -44.79 -12.82 13.29
N HIS A 68 -45.04 -14.13 13.27
CA HIS A 68 -44.33 -15.09 14.11
C HIS A 68 -42.84 -15.19 13.73
N GLY A 69 -42.52 -15.26 12.43
CA GLY A 69 -41.13 -15.21 11.96
C GLY A 69 -40.40 -13.96 12.45
N ARG A 70 -41.07 -12.79 12.44
CA ARG A 70 -40.53 -11.54 12.99
C ARG A 70 -40.27 -11.62 14.50
N ILE A 71 -41.20 -12.19 15.27
CA ILE A 71 -41.04 -12.37 16.72
C ILE A 71 -39.87 -13.30 17.03
N ASP A 72 -39.75 -14.40 16.29
CA ASP A 72 -38.66 -15.36 16.46
C ASP A 72 -37.30 -14.74 16.14
N LEU A 73 -37.22 -13.94 15.07
CA LEU A 73 -36.02 -13.18 14.73
C LEU A 73 -35.66 -12.14 15.80
N ILE A 74 -36.65 -11.39 16.31
CA ILE A 74 -36.45 -10.42 17.41
C ILE A 74 -35.90 -11.14 18.65
N ASN A 75 -36.50 -12.28 19.01
CA ASN A 75 -36.07 -13.08 20.15
C ASN A 75 -34.67 -13.66 19.97
N ALA A 76 -34.33 -14.13 18.76
CA ALA A 76 -33.01 -14.67 18.43
C ALA A 76 -31.93 -13.59 18.51
N LEU A 77 -32.18 -12.41 17.94
CA LEU A 77 -31.28 -11.26 18.03
C LEU A 77 -31.16 -10.72 19.46
N GLY A 78 -32.26 -10.72 20.23
CA GLY A 78 -32.28 -10.27 21.63
C GLY A 78 -31.47 -11.18 22.58
N LYS A 79 -31.47 -12.50 22.35
CA LYS A 79 -30.67 -13.46 23.15
C LYS A 79 -29.16 -13.29 22.98
N GLY A 80 -28.69 -12.71 21.88
CA GLY A 80 -27.26 -12.49 21.60
C GLY A 80 -26.61 -11.32 22.37
N ALA A 81 -27.40 -10.42 22.95
CA ALA A 81 -26.93 -9.21 23.62
C ALA A 81 -27.69 -8.89 24.94
N PRO A 82 -27.63 -9.76 25.97
CA PRO A 82 -28.32 -9.53 27.24
C PRO A 82 -27.82 -8.31 28.02
N GLU A 83 -26.66 -7.74 27.71
CA GLU A 83 -26.15 -6.56 28.42
C GLU A 83 -26.72 -5.22 27.92
N LEU A 84 -27.49 -5.23 26.82
CA LEU A 84 -28.18 -4.06 26.27
C LEU A 84 -29.71 -4.12 26.47
N GLY A 85 -30.19 -5.02 27.33
CA GLY A 85 -31.61 -5.17 27.66
C GLY A 85 -31.96 -6.21 28.74
N GLY A 86 -30.98 -6.86 29.37
CA GLY A 86 -31.17 -7.94 30.35
C GLY A 86 -31.08 -7.47 31.81
N GLY A 87 -31.42 -6.21 32.08
CA GLY A 87 -31.57 -5.69 33.43
C GLY A 87 -33.05 -5.63 33.81
N GLY A 88 -33.63 -6.73 34.27
CA GLY A 88 -34.84 -6.76 35.12
C GLY A 88 -36.18 -6.28 34.53
N ASP A 89 -36.21 -5.58 33.40
CA ASP A 89 -37.44 -5.07 32.77
C ASP A 89 -37.51 -5.52 31.31
N ARG A 90 -38.56 -6.28 30.98
CA ARG A 90 -38.69 -7.11 29.77
C ARG A 90 -39.02 -6.34 28.48
N SER A 91 -38.58 -5.10 28.33
CA SER A 91 -38.90 -4.28 27.15
C SER A 91 -37.66 -3.82 26.37
N SER A 92 -36.93 -4.73 25.73
CA SER A 92 -35.96 -4.32 24.72
C SER A 92 -36.69 -4.11 23.39
N LEU A 93 -37.15 -2.87 23.16
CA LEU A 93 -37.68 -2.45 21.87
C LEU A 93 -36.60 -2.60 20.80
N VAL A 94 -36.80 -3.52 19.86
CA VAL A 94 -35.89 -3.74 18.74
C VAL A 94 -36.47 -3.04 17.51
N ARG A 95 -35.66 -2.22 16.82
CA ARG A 95 -36.06 -1.66 15.53
C ARG A 95 -36.00 -2.78 14.50
N LEU A 96 -37.15 -3.18 13.96
CA LEU A 96 -37.15 -4.11 12.82
C LEU A 96 -36.55 -3.41 11.60
N PRO A 97 -35.81 -4.15 10.76
CA PRO A 97 -35.35 -3.66 9.47
C PRO A 97 -36.51 -3.48 8.50
N ASP A 98 -36.36 -2.52 7.57
CA ASP A 98 -37.35 -2.26 6.52
C ASP A 98 -37.35 -3.37 5.43
N GLU A 99 -36.29 -4.19 5.36
CA GLU A 99 -36.10 -5.28 4.38
C GLU A 99 -35.99 -6.67 5.06
N LEU A 100 -37.12 -7.37 5.19
CA LEU A 100 -37.17 -8.66 5.93
C LEU A 100 -36.54 -9.85 5.20
N GLU A 101 -36.63 -9.88 3.88
CA GLU A 101 -36.14 -10.99 3.05
C GLU A 101 -34.64 -11.25 3.27
N GLY A 102 -33.85 -10.19 3.42
CA GLY A 102 -32.43 -10.30 3.73
C GLY A 102 -32.16 -10.94 5.10
N PHE A 103 -33.01 -10.67 6.09
CA PHE A 103 -32.85 -11.21 7.44
C PHE A 103 -33.33 -12.65 7.56
N GLU A 104 -34.40 -13.03 6.87
CA GLU A 104 -34.82 -14.43 6.75
C GLU A 104 -33.72 -15.25 6.07
N THR A 105 -33.13 -14.73 4.99
CA THR A 105 -31.96 -15.32 4.32
C THR A 105 -30.78 -15.46 5.29
N ALA A 106 -30.46 -14.41 6.04
CA ALA A 106 -29.39 -14.42 7.03
C ALA A 106 -29.63 -15.45 8.15
N GLN A 107 -30.87 -15.57 8.65
CA GLN A 107 -31.24 -16.57 9.66
C GLN A 107 -31.13 -17.98 9.10
N GLY A 108 -31.68 -18.23 7.90
CA GLY A 108 -31.61 -19.53 7.24
C GLY A 108 -30.17 -20.00 7.04
N LEU A 109 -29.31 -19.12 6.52
CA LEU A 109 -27.87 -19.41 6.35
C LEU A 109 -27.18 -19.61 7.71
N ALA A 110 -27.48 -18.80 8.73
CA ALA A 110 -26.86 -18.93 10.04
C ALA A 110 -27.23 -20.25 10.73
N THR A 111 -28.49 -20.69 10.62
CA THR A 111 -28.94 -22.01 11.12
C THR A 111 -28.29 -23.14 10.33
N MET A 112 -28.27 -23.05 9.00
CA MET A 112 -27.66 -24.05 8.13
C MET A 112 -26.18 -24.26 8.47
N TYR A 113 -25.39 -23.19 8.54
CA TYR A 113 -23.98 -23.31 8.95
C TYR A 113 -23.81 -23.63 10.43
N GLY A 114 -24.67 -23.08 11.30
CA GLY A 114 -24.54 -23.19 12.75
C GLY A 114 -24.89 -24.56 13.34
N GLU A 115 -25.83 -25.28 12.71
CA GLU A 115 -26.43 -26.49 13.28
C GLU A 115 -26.46 -27.69 12.32
N ASP A 116 -26.19 -27.48 11.02
CA ASP A 116 -26.31 -28.56 10.02
C ASP A 116 -25.00 -28.84 9.28
N VAL A 117 -24.52 -27.91 8.45
CA VAL A 117 -23.37 -28.11 7.54
C VAL A 117 -22.12 -28.53 8.30
N PHE A 118 -21.82 -27.91 9.44
CA PHE A 118 -20.60 -28.19 10.21
C PHE A 118 -20.71 -29.35 11.20
N ASP A 119 -21.92 -29.74 11.59
CA ASP A 119 -22.14 -30.78 12.60
C ASP A 119 -22.56 -32.14 12.00
N ASN A 120 -23.26 -32.15 10.85
CA ASN A 120 -23.86 -33.37 10.29
C ASN A 120 -23.12 -33.94 9.05
N PHE A 121 -22.22 -33.16 8.45
CA PHE A 121 -21.53 -33.55 7.21
C PHE A 121 -20.01 -33.49 7.34
N GLY A 122 -19.31 -34.19 6.45
CA GLY A 122 -17.84 -34.23 6.41
C GLY A 122 -17.28 -34.37 4.99
N GLY A 123 -16.02 -33.98 4.81
CA GLY A 123 -15.27 -34.22 3.57
C GLY A 123 -15.80 -33.46 2.36
N GLU A 124 -15.74 -34.10 1.18
CA GLU A 124 -16.08 -33.45 -0.10
C GLU A 124 -17.55 -33.02 -0.20
N PHE A 125 -18.47 -33.76 0.45
CA PHE A 125 -19.88 -33.39 0.45
C PHE A 125 -20.13 -32.10 1.22
N GLN A 126 -19.53 -31.97 2.41
CA GLN A 126 -19.59 -30.74 3.20
C GLN A 126 -18.96 -29.56 2.46
N ALA A 127 -17.83 -29.78 1.79
CA ALA A 127 -17.20 -28.78 0.93
C ALA A 127 -18.14 -28.32 -0.21
N GLY A 128 -18.87 -29.25 -0.83
CA GLY A 128 -19.87 -28.96 -1.84
C GLY A 128 -20.99 -28.06 -1.32
N LEU A 129 -21.56 -28.39 -0.15
CA LEU A 129 -22.61 -27.60 0.49
C LEU A 129 -22.13 -26.19 0.88
N ILE A 130 -20.92 -26.08 1.43
CA ILE A 130 -20.34 -24.77 1.76
C ILE A 130 -20.24 -23.92 0.49
N HIS A 131 -19.73 -24.49 -0.61
CA HIS A 131 -19.55 -23.77 -1.86
C HIS A 131 -20.87 -23.37 -2.51
N GLU A 132 -21.86 -24.26 -2.51
CA GLU A 132 -23.20 -24.02 -3.06
C GLU A 132 -23.85 -22.77 -2.43
N HIS A 133 -23.70 -22.60 -1.11
CA HIS A 133 -24.29 -21.47 -0.38
C HIS A 133 -23.33 -20.29 -0.15
N ALA A 134 -22.05 -20.39 -0.54
CA ALA A 134 -21.08 -19.30 -0.39
C ALA A 134 -21.51 -18.05 -1.18
N ASP A 135 -22.06 -18.22 -2.38
CA ASP A 135 -22.56 -17.09 -3.18
C ASP A 135 -23.75 -16.39 -2.52
N GLU A 136 -24.60 -17.13 -1.78
CA GLU A 136 -25.70 -16.57 -1.01
C GLU A 136 -25.18 -15.77 0.19
N VAL A 137 -24.16 -16.28 0.88
CA VAL A 137 -23.46 -15.52 1.93
C VAL A 137 -22.86 -14.24 1.34
N ALA A 138 -22.22 -14.31 0.17
CA ALA A 138 -21.64 -13.13 -0.48
C ALA A 138 -22.70 -12.08 -0.87
N LYS A 139 -23.92 -12.51 -1.22
CA LYS A 139 -25.05 -11.61 -1.51
C LYS A 139 -25.56 -10.86 -0.28
N LEU A 140 -25.36 -11.39 0.94
CA LEU A 140 -25.66 -10.63 2.16
C LEU A 140 -24.91 -9.30 2.22
N ALA A 141 -23.78 -9.15 1.52
CA ALA A 141 -23.07 -7.88 1.45
C ALA A 141 -23.87 -6.74 0.78
N GLU A 142 -24.92 -7.05 0.03
CA GLU A 142 -25.84 -6.06 -0.55
C GLU A 142 -26.75 -5.43 0.51
N ASN A 143 -26.97 -6.13 1.64
CA ASN A 143 -27.67 -5.62 2.81
C ASN A 143 -26.79 -5.75 4.07
N PRO A 144 -26.03 -4.69 4.43
CA PRO A 144 -25.15 -4.65 5.60
C PRO A 144 -25.77 -5.12 6.92
N GLN A 145 -27.08 -4.86 7.11
CA GLN A 145 -27.76 -5.23 8.35
C GLN A 145 -28.09 -6.73 8.39
N ALA A 146 -28.47 -7.31 7.25
CA ALA A 146 -28.65 -8.76 7.09
C ALA A 146 -27.31 -9.50 7.28
N ALA A 147 -26.22 -8.99 6.71
CA ALA A 147 -24.89 -9.54 6.96
C ALA A 147 -24.52 -9.49 8.46
N ALA A 148 -24.79 -8.38 9.14
CA ALA A 148 -24.57 -8.26 10.58
C ALA A 148 -25.41 -9.24 11.39
N ALA A 149 -26.67 -9.45 11.00
CA ALA A 149 -27.54 -10.46 11.63
C ALA A 149 -27.01 -11.89 11.44
N PHE A 150 -26.55 -12.24 10.23
CA PHE A 150 -25.95 -13.54 9.94
C PHE A 150 -24.81 -13.87 10.91
N PHE A 151 -23.83 -12.97 11.06
CA PHE A 151 -22.71 -13.18 11.98
C PHE A 151 -23.10 -13.14 13.46
N ALA A 152 -24.16 -12.41 13.81
CA ALA A 152 -24.69 -12.38 15.17
C ALA A 152 -25.40 -13.68 15.57
N LEU A 153 -26.05 -14.35 14.61
CA LEU A 153 -26.77 -15.61 14.80
C LEU A 153 -25.85 -16.83 14.76
N LEU A 154 -24.68 -16.74 14.10
CA LEU A 154 -23.71 -17.84 14.09
C LEU A 154 -23.22 -18.19 15.52
N PRO A 155 -23.19 -19.48 15.90
CA PRO A 155 -22.60 -19.91 17.16
C PRO A 155 -21.14 -19.47 17.28
N THR A 156 -20.72 -19.00 18.46
CA THR A 156 -19.36 -18.47 18.69
C THR A 156 -18.26 -19.48 18.29
N LYS A 157 -18.49 -20.78 18.57
CA LYS A 157 -17.55 -21.85 18.20
C LYS A 157 -17.33 -21.94 16.68
N ILE A 158 -18.42 -21.85 15.91
CA ILE A 158 -18.38 -21.88 14.44
C ILE A 158 -17.71 -20.61 13.93
N ARG A 159 -18.16 -19.44 14.40
CA ARG A 159 -17.63 -18.14 14.00
C ARG A 159 -16.11 -18.01 14.22
N ASP A 160 -15.60 -18.45 15.37
CA ASP A 160 -14.17 -18.38 15.73
C ASP A 160 -13.31 -19.46 15.04
N SER A 161 -13.95 -20.45 14.40
CA SER A 161 -13.28 -21.56 13.72
C SER A 161 -13.56 -21.60 12.22
N LEU A 162 -14.31 -20.63 11.69
CA LEU A 162 -14.91 -20.70 10.36
C LEU A 162 -13.89 -20.94 9.24
N PRO A 163 -12.75 -20.21 9.15
CA PRO A 163 -11.72 -20.54 8.16
C PRO A 163 -11.19 -21.96 8.34
N ASN A 164 -10.83 -22.39 9.54
CA ASN A 164 -10.39 -23.78 9.74
C ASN A 164 -11.44 -24.82 9.32
N LEU A 165 -12.72 -24.58 9.62
CA LEU A 165 -13.82 -25.48 9.24
C LEU A 165 -14.01 -25.55 7.73
N ILE A 166 -13.81 -24.44 7.01
CA ILE A 166 -13.84 -24.42 5.54
C ILE A 166 -12.61 -25.16 4.97
N ALA A 167 -11.43 -24.94 5.55
CA ALA A 167 -10.18 -25.53 5.08
C ALA A 167 -10.08 -27.04 5.35
N SER A 168 -10.58 -27.52 6.50
CA SER A 168 -10.45 -28.91 6.95
C SER A 168 -11.07 -29.92 5.99
N ASN A 169 -11.96 -29.47 5.11
CA ASN A 169 -12.71 -30.32 4.19
C ASN A 169 -11.95 -30.59 2.88
N GLY A 170 -10.74 -30.01 2.72
CA GLY A 170 -9.87 -30.25 1.58
C GLY A 170 -10.40 -29.67 0.26
N SER A 171 -11.38 -28.78 0.32
CA SER A 171 -12.02 -28.20 -0.87
C SER A 171 -11.05 -27.36 -1.71
N LYS A 172 -11.14 -27.51 -3.03
CA LYS A 172 -10.45 -26.61 -3.98
C LYS A 172 -11.08 -25.21 -4.04
N THR A 173 -12.30 -25.05 -3.51
CA THR A 173 -13.05 -23.77 -3.50
C THR A 173 -12.84 -22.96 -2.24
N ALA A 174 -12.17 -23.51 -1.22
CA ALA A 174 -12.05 -22.90 0.12
C ALA A 174 -11.65 -21.41 0.07
N LYS A 175 -10.71 -21.03 -0.81
CA LYS A 175 -10.32 -19.62 -0.99
C LYS A 175 -11.48 -18.71 -1.44
N LYS A 176 -12.30 -19.17 -2.37
CA LYS A 176 -13.49 -18.43 -2.84
C LYS A 176 -14.54 -18.36 -1.74
N ASP A 177 -14.75 -19.47 -1.04
CA ASP A 177 -15.73 -19.55 0.03
C ASP A 177 -15.35 -18.60 1.18
N LEU A 178 -14.09 -18.62 1.62
CA LEU A 178 -13.58 -17.66 2.61
C LEU A 178 -13.75 -16.20 2.16
N ALA A 179 -13.51 -15.91 0.86
CA ALA A 179 -13.71 -14.57 0.32
C ALA A 179 -15.18 -14.12 0.39
N ALA A 180 -16.14 -15.02 0.16
CA ALA A 180 -17.57 -14.74 0.32
C ALA A 180 -17.93 -14.36 1.76
N PHE A 181 -17.50 -15.16 2.74
CA PHE A 181 -17.71 -14.85 4.17
C PHE A 181 -17.02 -13.54 4.56
N SER A 182 -15.80 -13.31 4.08
CA SER A 182 -15.05 -12.09 4.37
C SER A 182 -15.78 -10.87 3.80
N LYS A 183 -16.28 -10.93 2.56
CA LYS A 183 -17.07 -9.86 1.93
C LYS A 183 -18.32 -9.52 2.74
N ALA A 184 -19.06 -10.53 3.19
CA ALA A 184 -20.22 -10.34 4.06
C ALA A 184 -19.82 -9.70 5.40
N LEU A 185 -18.71 -10.13 6.00
CA LEU A 185 -18.21 -9.55 7.25
C LEU A 185 -17.85 -8.07 7.07
N GLY A 186 -17.27 -7.71 5.93
CA GLY A 186 -17.00 -6.32 5.56
C GLY A 186 -18.24 -5.45 5.60
N ALA A 187 -19.26 -5.85 4.84
CA ALA A 187 -20.53 -5.17 4.83
C ALA A 187 -21.17 -5.07 6.22
N ALA A 188 -21.09 -6.15 7.02
CA ALA A 188 -21.59 -6.13 8.40
C ALA A 188 -20.86 -5.10 9.29
N LEU A 189 -19.55 -4.94 9.11
CA LEU A 189 -18.74 -3.97 9.87
C LEU A 189 -18.98 -2.52 9.42
N ASP A 190 -19.36 -2.31 8.16
CA ASP A 190 -19.72 -1.01 7.58
C ASP A 190 -21.18 -0.60 7.83
N ALA A 191 -21.98 -1.45 8.48
CA ALA A 191 -23.40 -1.21 8.69
C ALA A 191 -23.65 0.13 9.45
N PRO A 192 -24.40 1.09 8.87
CA PRO A 192 -24.59 2.43 9.45
C PRO A 192 -25.52 2.45 10.66
N VAL A 193 -26.40 1.44 10.78
CA VAL A 193 -27.31 1.25 11.91
C VAL A 193 -26.82 0.06 12.72
N LEU A 194 -26.58 0.27 14.00
CA LEU A 194 -26.17 -0.79 14.94
C LEU A 194 -27.23 -1.88 14.99
N VAL A 195 -26.91 -3.08 14.51
CA VAL A 195 -27.60 -4.32 14.88
C VAL A 195 -27.09 -4.68 16.28
N PRO A 196 -27.89 -4.54 17.37
CA PRO A 196 -27.37 -4.69 18.73
C PRO A 196 -26.74 -6.06 19.00
N ALA A 197 -27.30 -7.11 18.40
CA ALA A 197 -26.76 -8.48 18.49
C ALA A 197 -25.35 -8.61 17.88
N PHE A 198 -25.04 -7.83 16.84
CA PHE A 198 -23.74 -7.82 16.19
C PHE A 198 -22.68 -7.04 17.00
N ALA A 199 -23.09 -6.17 17.94
CA ALA A 199 -22.15 -5.42 18.76
C ALA A 199 -21.20 -6.33 19.56
N LYS A 200 -21.70 -7.48 20.03
CA LYS A 200 -20.87 -8.50 20.69
C LYS A 200 -19.85 -9.11 19.71
N VAL A 201 -20.27 -9.44 18.49
CA VAL A 201 -19.39 -9.97 17.44
C VAL A 201 -18.27 -8.97 17.13
N ARG A 202 -18.62 -7.70 16.90
CA ARG A 202 -17.65 -6.63 16.65
C ARG A 202 -16.66 -6.48 17.80
N SER A 203 -17.15 -6.52 19.04
CA SER A 203 -16.32 -6.52 20.26
C SER A 203 -15.36 -7.72 20.29
N ASP A 204 -15.84 -8.92 19.98
CA ASP A 204 -15.05 -10.14 20.04
C ASP A 204 -13.94 -10.14 18.98
N LEU A 205 -14.18 -9.58 17.79
CA LEU A 205 -13.17 -9.44 16.72
C LEU A 205 -11.98 -8.56 17.10
N VAL A 206 -12.18 -7.61 18.04
CA VAL A 206 -11.16 -6.65 18.47
C VAL A 206 -10.68 -6.89 19.91
N LYS A 207 -10.96 -8.09 20.46
CA LYS A 207 -10.46 -8.53 21.77
C LYS A 207 -9.46 -9.67 21.60
N PRO A 208 -8.49 -9.83 22.51
CA PRO A 208 -7.59 -10.97 22.50
C PRO A 208 -8.36 -12.29 22.42
N ALA A 209 -7.92 -13.19 21.54
CA ALA A 209 -8.51 -14.50 21.42
C ALA A 209 -7.95 -15.45 22.48
N GLY A 210 -8.72 -16.47 22.86
CA GLY A 210 -8.27 -17.49 23.83
C GLY A 210 -7.16 -18.41 23.32
N SER A 211 -6.89 -18.41 22.00
CA SER A 211 -5.83 -19.19 21.37
C SER A 211 -5.30 -18.49 20.12
N LYS A 212 -4.07 -18.81 19.70
CA LYS A 212 -3.49 -18.31 18.44
C LYS A 212 -4.26 -18.76 17.21
N VAL A 213 -4.81 -19.98 17.23
CA VAL A 213 -5.61 -20.53 16.13
C VAL A 213 -6.89 -19.70 15.95
N SER A 214 -7.58 -19.37 17.04
CA SER A 214 -8.76 -18.49 17.00
C SER A 214 -8.41 -17.07 16.56
N ALA A 215 -7.25 -16.54 16.99
CA ALA A 215 -6.76 -15.25 16.51
C ALA A 215 -6.49 -15.27 14.99
N TRP A 216 -5.86 -16.34 14.50
CA TRP A 216 -5.57 -16.53 13.08
C TRP A 216 -6.86 -16.59 12.25
N ASN A 217 -7.88 -17.35 12.69
CA ASN A 217 -9.18 -17.43 12.02
C ASN A 217 -9.85 -16.06 11.90
N ARG A 218 -9.86 -15.28 12.99
CA ARG A 218 -10.46 -13.94 12.98
C ARG A 218 -9.71 -13.00 12.02
N LEU A 219 -8.37 -13.03 12.01
CA LEU A 219 -7.57 -12.23 11.09
C LEU A 219 -7.73 -12.69 9.63
N ALA A 220 -7.84 -13.99 9.38
CA ALA A 220 -8.03 -14.54 8.04
C ALA A 220 -9.36 -14.08 7.41
N LEU A 221 -10.44 -14.03 8.21
CA LEU A 221 -11.71 -13.42 7.79
C LEU A 221 -11.56 -11.91 7.55
N LEU A 222 -10.90 -11.19 8.46
CA LEU A 222 -10.75 -9.73 8.35
C LEU A 222 -9.90 -9.32 7.15
N LYS A 223 -8.91 -10.13 6.74
CA LYS A 223 -8.04 -9.83 5.60
C LYS A 223 -8.83 -9.64 4.30
N GLY A 224 -9.88 -10.42 4.08
CA GLY A 224 -10.75 -10.27 2.91
C GLY A 224 -11.92 -9.31 3.11
N ALA A 225 -12.11 -8.77 4.32
CA ALA A 225 -13.34 -8.07 4.69
C ALA A 225 -13.36 -6.60 4.30
N ASN A 226 -12.25 -6.02 3.88
CA ASN A 226 -12.15 -4.57 3.63
C ASN A 226 -12.70 -3.71 4.80
N ALA A 227 -12.53 -4.17 6.04
CA ALA A 227 -13.12 -3.54 7.23
C ALA A 227 -12.70 -2.06 7.41
N PRO A 228 -13.43 -1.26 8.19
CA PRO A 228 -13.00 0.09 8.55
C PRO A 228 -11.60 0.15 9.17
N PRO A 229 -10.80 1.22 8.92
CA PRO A 229 -9.43 1.32 9.41
C PRO A 229 -9.30 1.12 10.93
N GLU A 230 -10.26 1.65 11.71
CA GLU A 230 -10.26 1.51 13.17
C GLU A 230 -10.48 0.07 13.63
N VAL A 231 -11.26 -0.72 12.87
CA VAL A 231 -11.48 -2.14 13.16
C VAL A 231 -10.24 -2.95 12.78
N ARG A 232 -9.62 -2.67 11.62
CA ARG A 232 -8.36 -3.32 11.20
C ARG A 232 -7.26 -3.12 12.23
N SER A 233 -7.01 -1.86 12.63
CA SER A 233 -6.01 -1.54 13.66
C SER A 233 -6.33 -2.23 14.98
N ALA A 234 -7.57 -2.11 15.47
CA ALA A 234 -7.94 -2.69 16.75
C ALA A 234 -7.82 -4.22 16.76
N ALA A 235 -8.25 -4.89 15.68
CA ALA A 235 -8.15 -6.33 15.54
C ALA A 235 -6.70 -6.80 15.44
N ALA A 236 -5.89 -6.21 14.54
CA ALA A 236 -4.47 -6.57 14.40
C ALA A 236 -3.73 -6.40 15.74
N ARG A 237 -3.96 -5.28 16.45
CA ARG A 237 -3.37 -5.04 17.78
C ARG A 237 -3.82 -6.05 18.83
N ALA A 238 -5.14 -6.26 18.96
CA ALA A 238 -5.69 -7.10 20.01
C ALA A 238 -5.39 -8.59 19.79
N LEU A 239 -5.38 -9.04 18.54
CA LEU A 239 -5.20 -10.44 18.19
C LEU A 239 -3.74 -10.87 18.10
N VAL A 240 -2.81 -9.93 17.84
CA VAL A 240 -1.38 -10.28 17.77
C VAL A 240 -0.40 -9.16 18.14
N LEU A 241 -0.51 -7.94 17.60
CA LEU A 241 0.61 -6.99 17.66
C LEU A 241 0.91 -6.47 19.07
N ASN A 242 -0.08 -6.41 19.96
CA ASN A 242 0.15 -6.02 21.36
C ASN A 242 0.98 -7.07 22.11
N ASP A 243 0.68 -8.35 21.91
CA ASP A 243 1.43 -9.42 22.56
C ASP A 243 2.79 -9.63 21.88
N PHE A 244 2.87 -9.44 20.56
CA PHE A 244 4.13 -9.42 19.82
C PHE A 244 5.10 -8.38 20.38
N ALA A 245 4.64 -7.14 20.57
CA ALA A 245 5.46 -6.05 21.12
C ALA A 245 6.06 -6.40 22.50
N LYS A 246 5.32 -7.17 23.31
CA LYS A 246 5.73 -7.63 24.64
C LYS A 246 6.64 -8.87 24.58
N LYS A 247 6.41 -9.77 23.62
CA LYS A 247 7.06 -11.08 23.52
C LYS A 247 7.53 -11.38 22.08
N PRO A 248 8.42 -10.57 21.50
CA PRO A 248 8.76 -10.66 20.08
C PRO A 248 9.51 -11.94 19.70
N ARG A 249 10.07 -12.67 20.68
CA ARG A 249 10.83 -13.92 20.46
C ARG A 249 10.01 -15.20 20.57
N GLN A 250 8.70 -15.09 20.84
CA GLN A 250 7.82 -16.25 20.90
C GLN A 250 7.62 -16.84 19.49
N ASP A 251 7.36 -18.15 19.37
CA ASP A 251 6.90 -18.75 18.11
C ASP A 251 5.49 -18.24 17.80
N TRP A 252 5.27 -17.59 16.67
CA TRP A 252 3.96 -17.03 16.28
C TRP A 252 3.19 -17.86 15.26
N ARG A 253 3.65 -19.07 14.94
CA ARG A 253 2.87 -19.98 14.07
C ARG A 253 1.51 -20.29 14.67
N ALA A 254 0.48 -20.18 13.84
CA ALA A 254 -0.91 -20.33 14.25
C ALA A 254 -1.78 -21.14 13.28
N ALA A 255 -1.32 -21.40 12.06
CA ALA A 255 -2.01 -22.23 11.08
C ALA A 255 -1.12 -23.38 10.57
N GLY A 256 -1.76 -24.46 10.12
CA GLY A 256 -1.10 -25.65 9.58
C GLY A 256 -1.02 -25.64 8.06
N ALA A 257 -0.46 -26.71 7.51
CA ALA A 257 -0.31 -26.89 6.07
C ALA A 257 -1.65 -26.90 5.30
N THR A 258 -2.73 -27.34 5.96
CA THR A 258 -4.08 -27.40 5.37
C THR A 258 -4.59 -26.00 5.05
N GLU A 259 -4.54 -25.09 6.02
CA GLU A 259 -5.02 -23.71 5.86
C GLU A 259 -4.14 -22.93 4.88
N MET A 260 -2.81 -23.09 4.97
CA MET A 260 -1.87 -22.46 4.03
C MET A 260 -2.17 -22.87 2.59
N LYS A 261 -2.40 -24.16 2.33
CA LYS A 261 -2.72 -24.68 1.00
C LYS A 261 -4.10 -24.23 0.52
N ALA A 262 -5.07 -24.14 1.42
CA ALA A 262 -6.44 -23.76 1.10
C ALA A 262 -6.55 -22.29 0.70
N TYR A 263 -5.81 -21.39 1.37
CA TYR A 263 -5.99 -19.95 1.23
C TYR A 263 -4.82 -19.20 0.59
N GLY A 264 -3.60 -19.72 0.72
CA GLY A 264 -2.38 -19.00 0.41
C GLY A 264 -2.13 -17.84 1.40
N LEU A 265 -2.61 -17.96 2.63
CA LEU A 265 -2.38 -16.99 3.71
C LEU A 265 -1.16 -17.41 4.56
N PRO A 266 -0.47 -16.46 5.20
CA PRO A 266 0.63 -16.73 6.11
C PRO A 266 0.24 -17.67 7.25
N SER A 267 1.15 -18.57 7.62
CA SER A 267 0.99 -19.41 8.82
C SER A 267 1.34 -18.68 10.10
N ASP A 268 2.17 -17.65 9.99
CA ASP A 268 2.58 -16.79 11.09
C ASP A 268 1.49 -15.75 11.41
N LEU A 269 1.10 -15.72 12.68
CA LEU A 269 0.07 -14.82 13.16
C LEU A 269 0.48 -13.34 13.04
N VAL A 270 1.77 -13.03 13.19
CA VAL A 270 2.29 -11.66 13.06
C VAL A 270 2.19 -11.21 11.61
N ALA A 271 2.60 -12.07 10.67
CA ALA A 271 2.46 -11.80 9.24
C ALA A 271 1.00 -11.59 8.85
N LEU A 272 0.08 -12.45 9.31
CA LEU A 272 -1.34 -12.29 9.02
C LEU A 272 -1.95 -11.03 9.69
N GLY A 273 -1.48 -10.65 10.87
CA GLY A 273 -1.88 -9.39 11.52
C GLY A 273 -1.44 -8.16 10.73
N LEU A 274 -0.23 -8.18 10.18
CA LEU A 274 0.29 -7.14 9.29
C LEU A 274 -0.49 -7.11 7.97
N GLU A 275 -0.82 -8.27 7.42
CA GLU A 275 -1.63 -8.38 6.19
C GLU A 275 -2.99 -7.69 6.30
N VAL A 276 -3.64 -7.73 7.47
CA VAL A 276 -4.90 -7.00 7.72
C VAL A 276 -4.71 -5.49 7.65
N LEU A 277 -3.51 -4.97 7.95
CA LEU A 277 -3.17 -3.55 7.88
C LEU A 277 -2.66 -3.12 6.49
N ALA A 278 -2.07 -4.04 5.73
CA ALA A 278 -1.46 -3.75 4.44
C ALA A 278 -2.48 -3.11 3.47
N GLY A 279 -2.07 -2.02 2.81
CA GLY A 279 -2.93 -1.24 1.90
C GLY A 279 -3.86 -0.23 2.58
N ASP A 280 -3.84 -0.10 3.91
CA ASP A 280 -4.55 0.95 4.65
C ASP A 280 -3.59 1.70 5.57
N GLY A 281 -3.11 2.85 5.09
CA GLY A 281 -2.14 3.64 5.82
C GLY A 281 -2.67 4.19 7.15
N THR A 282 -3.98 4.45 7.26
CA THR A 282 -4.58 4.94 8.50
C THR A 282 -4.59 3.84 9.56
N ALA A 283 -4.97 2.62 9.18
CA ALA A 283 -4.92 1.47 10.08
C ALA A 283 -3.48 1.13 10.48
N ALA A 284 -2.54 1.14 9.53
CA ALA A 284 -1.13 0.88 9.80
C ALA A 284 -0.54 1.88 10.81
N ARG A 285 -0.73 3.18 10.58
CA ARG A 285 -0.23 4.24 11.49
C ARG A 285 -0.85 4.12 12.88
N ASP A 286 -2.17 3.92 12.99
CA ASP A 286 -2.83 3.75 14.29
C ASP A 286 -2.33 2.50 15.04
N ALA A 287 -2.11 1.40 14.32
CA ALA A 287 -1.63 0.16 14.89
C ALA A 287 -0.23 0.34 15.51
N PHE A 288 0.73 0.93 14.79
CA PHE A 288 2.08 1.15 15.29
C PHE A 288 2.15 2.19 16.43
N ALA A 289 1.34 3.24 16.35
CA ALA A 289 1.24 4.23 17.41
C ALA A 289 0.79 3.60 18.74
N ARG A 290 -0.13 2.63 18.69
CA ARG A 290 -0.79 2.06 19.88
C ARG A 290 -0.38 0.63 20.24
N MET A 291 0.43 -0.04 19.42
CA MET A 291 0.85 -1.42 19.69
C MET A 291 1.63 -1.52 21.00
N GLY A 292 1.38 -2.60 21.73
CA GLY A 292 1.97 -2.91 23.04
C GLY A 292 1.22 -2.28 24.22
N GLY A 293 0.29 -1.35 23.96
CA GLY A 293 -0.46 -0.65 25.00
C GLY A 293 0.44 0.21 25.91
N ALA A 294 -0.06 0.57 27.10
CA ALA A 294 0.69 1.36 28.08
C ALA A 294 1.90 0.62 28.67
N ASP A 295 1.96 -0.71 28.52
CA ASP A 295 3.02 -1.55 29.09
C ASP A 295 4.33 -1.50 28.27
N VAL A 296 4.28 -1.00 27.03
CA VAL A 296 5.45 -0.94 26.12
C VAL A 296 5.83 0.50 25.85
N THR A 297 7.01 0.91 26.34
CA THR A 297 7.55 2.27 26.18
C THR A 297 8.49 2.43 24.98
N LEU A 298 8.47 1.48 24.04
CA LEU A 298 9.30 1.52 22.85
C LEU A 298 8.83 2.62 21.89
N SER A 299 9.78 3.30 21.27
CA SER A 299 9.49 4.22 20.17
C SER A 299 8.90 3.46 18.98
N GLN A 300 8.26 4.18 18.07
CA GLN A 300 7.74 3.60 16.84
C GLN A 300 8.84 2.92 16.01
N THR A 301 10.02 3.55 15.90
CA THR A 301 11.19 2.96 15.24
C THR A 301 11.62 1.64 15.91
N GLU A 302 11.67 1.58 17.25
CA GLU A 302 12.05 0.34 17.95
C GLU A 302 11.00 -0.76 17.80
N LYS A 303 9.71 -0.42 17.77
CA LYS A 303 8.63 -1.36 17.45
C LYS A 303 8.80 -1.92 16.03
N MET A 304 9.08 -1.08 15.04
CA MET A 304 9.35 -1.49 13.66
C MET A 304 10.55 -2.44 13.56
N LYS A 305 11.65 -2.15 14.27
CA LYS A 305 12.84 -3.02 14.30
C LYS A 305 12.56 -4.41 14.84
N GLN A 306 11.58 -4.57 15.74
CA GLN A 306 11.21 -5.90 16.27
C GLN A 306 10.71 -6.84 15.17
N PHE A 307 9.97 -6.34 14.17
CA PHE A 307 9.48 -7.17 13.07
C PHE A 307 10.62 -7.69 12.21
N LEU A 308 11.56 -6.81 11.84
CA LEU A 308 12.74 -7.18 11.05
C LEU A 308 13.67 -8.13 11.83
N ALA A 309 13.86 -7.89 13.13
CA ALA A 309 14.63 -8.79 13.99
C ALA A 309 13.97 -10.17 14.14
N TYR A 310 12.65 -10.22 14.26
CA TYR A 310 11.90 -11.49 14.28
C TYR A 310 12.02 -12.21 12.94
N ALA A 311 11.87 -11.49 11.83
CA ALA A 311 11.97 -12.06 10.48
C ALA A 311 13.33 -12.73 10.21
N LYS A 312 14.45 -12.20 10.72
CA LYS A 312 15.76 -12.85 10.56
C LYS A 312 15.90 -14.16 11.36
N GLY A 313 15.15 -14.31 12.46
CA GLY A 313 15.34 -15.40 13.42
C GLY A 313 14.28 -16.52 13.35
N ALA A 314 13.18 -16.30 12.64
CA ALA A 314 12.05 -17.22 12.59
C ALA A 314 11.99 -17.96 11.25
N GLY A 315 11.62 -19.25 11.28
CA GLY A 315 11.43 -20.04 10.05
C GLY A 315 10.25 -19.59 9.17
N THR A 316 9.39 -18.70 9.68
CA THR A 316 8.31 -18.01 8.96
C THR A 316 8.64 -16.54 8.69
N GLY A 317 9.90 -16.16 8.88
CA GLY A 317 10.33 -14.77 8.86
C GLY A 317 10.12 -14.06 7.52
N ASP A 318 10.21 -14.77 6.41
CA ASP A 318 9.96 -14.21 5.07
C ASP A 318 8.52 -13.73 4.91
N GLU A 319 7.53 -14.48 5.44
CA GLU A 319 6.12 -14.07 5.44
C GLU A 319 5.93 -12.76 6.21
N VAL A 320 6.66 -12.60 7.32
CA VAL A 320 6.60 -11.40 8.16
C VAL A 320 7.29 -10.23 7.48
N ALA A 321 8.45 -10.45 6.86
CA ALA A 321 9.20 -9.41 6.15
C ALA A 321 8.40 -8.83 4.99
N ASP A 322 7.80 -9.69 4.15
CA ASP A 322 6.96 -9.26 3.04
C ASP A 322 5.72 -8.48 3.52
N ALA A 323 4.97 -9.05 4.48
CA ALA A 323 3.80 -8.38 5.03
C ALA A 323 4.16 -7.04 5.71
N PHE A 324 5.29 -6.99 6.42
CA PHE A 324 5.78 -5.77 7.05
C PHE A 324 6.16 -4.71 6.00
N GLY A 325 6.87 -5.09 4.94
CA GLY A 325 7.20 -4.20 3.81
C GLY A 325 5.95 -3.55 3.23
N ARG A 326 4.91 -4.33 2.94
CA ARG A 326 3.62 -3.82 2.41
C ARG A 326 2.86 -2.94 3.40
N VAL A 327 2.98 -3.21 4.70
CA VAL A 327 2.45 -2.31 5.74
C VAL A 327 3.22 -0.99 5.78
N LEU A 328 4.54 -1.03 5.59
CA LEU A 328 5.34 0.19 5.49
C LEU A 328 4.91 1.02 4.27
N GLU A 329 4.80 0.43 3.09
CA GLU A 329 4.32 1.13 1.88
C GLU A 329 2.98 1.83 2.10
N GLY A 330 2.00 1.12 2.67
CA GLY A 330 0.69 1.70 2.98
C GLY A 330 0.76 2.78 4.05
N GLY A 331 1.50 2.54 5.14
CA GLY A 331 1.67 3.50 6.24
C GLY A 331 2.38 4.78 5.83
N THR A 332 3.29 4.70 4.85
CA THR A 332 3.96 5.86 4.24
C THR A 332 3.20 6.45 3.06
N GLU A 333 2.06 5.87 2.65
CA GLU A 333 1.30 6.27 1.45
C GLU A 333 2.19 6.31 0.18
N ALA A 334 3.16 5.38 0.08
CA ALA A 334 4.20 5.45 -0.95
C ALA A 334 3.65 5.28 -2.37
N THR A 335 2.52 4.58 -2.50
CA THR A 335 1.85 4.27 -3.78
C THR A 335 0.57 5.07 -4.01
N THR A 336 0.11 5.83 -3.02
CA THR A 336 -1.20 6.51 -2.99
C THR A 336 -1.07 8.04 -2.99
N GLU A 337 -0.02 8.58 -2.36
CA GLU A 337 0.32 10.00 -2.38
C GLU A 337 1.46 10.29 -3.36
N LYS A 338 1.54 11.54 -3.83
CA LYS A 338 2.58 11.97 -4.78
C LYS A 338 3.84 12.41 -4.03
N ALA A 339 4.99 12.12 -4.63
CA ALA A 339 6.28 12.61 -4.15
C ALA A 339 6.27 14.13 -3.92
N GLY A 340 6.81 14.55 -2.77
CA GLY A 340 6.82 15.96 -2.34
C GLY A 340 5.46 16.53 -1.90
N GLN A 341 4.39 15.72 -1.88
CA GLN A 341 3.03 16.11 -1.48
C GLN A 341 2.42 15.15 -0.43
N HIS A 342 3.26 14.53 0.38
CA HIS A 342 2.82 13.60 1.41
C HIS A 342 2.09 14.30 2.56
N SER A 343 1.09 13.62 3.12
CA SER A 343 0.40 14.11 4.31
C SER A 343 1.33 14.08 5.53
N PRO A 344 1.15 14.99 6.53
CA PRO A 344 2.01 15.03 7.70
C PRO A 344 2.08 13.70 8.49
N ALA A 345 0.98 12.94 8.50
CA ALA A 345 0.92 11.65 9.17
C ALA A 345 1.73 10.57 8.42
N ALA A 346 1.64 10.53 7.09
CA ALA A 346 2.42 9.63 6.24
C ALA A 346 3.92 9.96 6.33
N ALA A 347 4.28 11.25 6.25
CA ALA A 347 5.65 11.74 6.35
C ALA A 347 6.31 11.39 7.70
N ALA A 348 5.61 11.57 8.82
CA ALA A 348 6.14 11.20 10.14
C ALA A 348 6.37 9.68 10.26
N PHE A 349 5.45 8.88 9.71
CA PHE A 349 5.60 7.43 9.68
C PHE A 349 6.76 6.99 8.75
N ALA A 350 6.94 7.64 7.61
CA ALA A 350 8.04 7.39 6.68
C ALA A 350 9.41 7.69 7.28
N LEU A 351 9.55 8.78 8.03
CA LEU A 351 10.78 9.08 8.76
C LEU A 351 11.16 7.93 9.72
N ASP A 352 10.19 7.39 10.47
CA ASP A 352 10.43 6.27 11.36
C ASP A 352 10.73 4.97 10.60
N ALA A 353 10.01 4.70 9.51
CA ALA A 353 10.19 3.53 8.67
C ALA A 353 11.58 3.50 8.02
N ILE A 354 12.02 4.61 7.43
CA ILE A 354 13.34 4.78 6.82
C ILE A 354 14.45 4.56 7.85
N LYS A 355 14.30 5.13 9.06
CA LYS A 355 15.28 4.93 10.14
C LYS A 355 15.29 3.50 10.69
N ALA A 356 14.12 2.86 10.77
CA ALA A 356 14.01 1.48 11.23
C ALA A 356 14.64 0.51 10.22
N ALA A 357 14.23 0.57 8.96
CA ALA A 357 14.76 -0.28 7.89
C ALA A 357 16.25 -0.01 7.64
N GLY A 358 16.66 1.25 7.58
CA GLY A 358 18.05 1.64 7.39
C GLY A 358 18.99 1.13 8.50
N SER A 359 18.49 0.92 9.72
CA SER A 359 19.31 0.31 10.79
C SER A 359 19.71 -1.14 10.52
N PHE A 360 19.02 -1.82 9.59
CA PHE A 360 19.42 -3.13 9.08
C PHE A 360 20.28 -3.02 7.83
N GLY A 361 20.09 -2.00 6.98
CA GLY A 361 20.91 -1.83 5.77
C GLY A 361 20.87 -3.08 4.88
N ASP A 362 22.04 -3.63 4.53
CA ASP A 362 22.17 -4.85 3.71
C ASP A 362 21.68 -6.12 4.40
N ASP A 363 21.55 -6.08 5.72
CA ASP A 363 21.05 -7.14 6.57
C ASP A 363 19.50 -7.23 6.61
N LEU A 364 18.80 -6.41 5.81
CA LEU A 364 17.34 -6.44 5.65
C LEU A 364 16.90 -7.78 5.01
N PRO A 365 15.85 -8.44 5.53
CA PRO A 365 15.26 -9.60 4.87
C PRO A 365 14.83 -9.32 3.44
N GLU A 366 15.15 -10.25 2.54
CA GLU A 366 14.94 -10.11 1.09
C GLU A 366 13.51 -9.71 0.68
N PRO A 367 12.44 -10.31 1.24
CA PRO A 367 11.08 -10.00 0.80
C PRO A 367 10.65 -8.55 1.09
N ALA A 368 11.34 -7.83 1.97
CA ALA A 368 11.03 -6.43 2.29
C ALA A 368 11.75 -5.42 1.37
N ARG A 369 12.76 -5.82 0.59
CA ARG A 369 13.60 -4.89 -0.19
C ARG A 369 12.81 -4.14 -1.25
N GLY A 370 11.91 -4.81 -1.96
CA GLY A 370 11.05 -4.20 -2.98
C GLY A 370 10.21 -3.05 -2.42
N SER A 371 9.68 -3.22 -1.21
CA SER A 371 8.96 -2.16 -0.52
C SER A 371 9.83 -0.96 -0.15
N MET A 372 11.10 -1.19 0.22
CA MET A 372 12.01 -0.09 0.53
C MET A 372 12.35 0.72 -0.72
N ALA A 373 12.51 0.07 -1.88
CA ALA A 373 12.68 0.76 -3.15
C ALA A 373 11.43 1.58 -3.54
N THR A 374 10.22 1.05 -3.32
CA THR A 374 8.97 1.80 -3.51
C THR A 374 8.89 3.05 -2.63
N ILE A 375 9.25 2.93 -1.34
CA ILE A 375 9.32 4.07 -0.42
C ILE A 375 10.39 5.07 -0.89
N ALA A 376 11.57 4.60 -1.31
CA ALA A 376 12.64 5.45 -1.80
C ALA A 376 12.22 6.32 -2.99
N LYS A 377 11.50 5.73 -3.96
CA LYS A 377 10.95 6.45 -5.11
C LYS A 377 9.95 7.53 -4.70
N SER A 378 9.04 7.19 -3.78
CA SER A 378 8.00 8.12 -3.30
C SER A 378 8.59 9.30 -2.51
N TYR A 379 9.60 9.04 -1.68
CA TYR A 379 10.26 10.02 -0.82
C TYR A 379 11.58 10.57 -1.41
N ILE A 380 11.66 10.68 -2.75
CA ILE A 380 12.87 11.14 -3.44
C ILE A 380 13.28 12.56 -3.04
N HIS A 381 12.32 13.43 -2.68
CA HIS A 381 12.60 14.80 -2.21
C HIS A 381 13.34 14.79 -0.87
N GLU A 382 12.95 13.89 0.04
CA GLU A 382 13.55 13.69 1.35
C GLU A 382 14.90 12.99 1.25
N LEU A 383 15.08 12.05 0.31
CA LEU A 383 16.37 11.43 0.03
C LEU A 383 17.36 12.43 -0.58
N ALA A 384 16.94 13.20 -1.59
CA ALA A 384 17.77 14.26 -2.18
C ALA A 384 18.15 15.32 -1.15
N SER A 385 17.19 15.76 -0.33
CA SER A 385 17.48 16.65 0.80
C SER A 385 18.41 15.97 1.80
N GLY A 386 18.20 14.69 2.09
CA GLY A 386 18.96 13.86 3.00
C GLY A 386 20.43 13.70 2.64
N ALA A 387 20.73 13.59 1.36
CA ALA A 387 22.10 13.43 0.86
C ALA A 387 22.95 14.70 0.97
N ARG A 388 22.36 15.88 1.14
CA ARG A 388 23.06 17.17 1.15
C ARG A 388 24.13 17.27 2.25
N PHE A 389 25.41 17.28 1.88
CA PHE A 389 26.52 17.47 2.83
C PHE A 389 26.74 18.96 3.16
N ASP A 390 26.37 19.85 2.24
CA ASP A 390 26.59 21.31 2.33
C ASP A 390 25.81 22.02 3.44
N LYS A 391 24.77 21.38 4.00
CA LYS A 391 23.87 21.98 4.98
C LYS A 391 24.02 21.52 6.42
N ALA A 392 24.69 20.39 6.66
CA ALA A 392 25.21 19.95 7.95
C ALA A 392 25.53 18.45 7.86
N LEU A 393 26.81 18.12 8.02
CA LEU A 393 27.35 16.76 8.01
C LEU A 393 26.70 15.88 9.08
N ASP A 394 26.62 16.40 10.30
CA ASP A 394 26.14 15.66 11.49
C ASP A 394 24.70 16.04 11.89
N ARG A 395 23.87 16.50 10.95
CA ARG A 395 22.47 16.81 11.31
C ARG A 395 21.73 15.55 11.72
N ALA A 396 20.85 15.67 12.71
CA ALA A 396 19.92 14.60 13.04
C ALA A 396 18.74 14.60 12.06
N SER A 397 18.24 13.40 11.72
CA SER A 397 17.00 13.27 10.96
C SER A 397 15.80 13.70 11.79
N GLY A 398 14.88 14.46 11.21
CA GLY A 398 13.72 14.99 11.92
C GLY A 398 12.72 15.71 11.02
N MET A 399 11.56 16.03 11.61
CA MET A 399 10.48 16.79 10.94
C MET A 399 10.79 18.28 10.81
N GLY A 400 11.75 18.79 11.59
CA GLY A 400 12.11 20.21 11.60
C GLY A 400 13.07 20.55 10.46
N VAL A 401 12.87 21.72 9.86
CA VAL A 401 13.80 22.29 8.87
C VAL A 401 15.15 22.55 9.55
N PRO A 402 16.28 22.04 9.00
CA PRO A 402 17.60 22.28 9.57
C PRO A 402 17.95 23.78 9.62
N ALA A 403 18.81 24.17 10.55
CA ALA A 403 19.30 25.54 10.62
C ALA A 403 20.04 25.92 9.31
N ASN A 404 19.85 27.15 8.85
CA ASN A 404 20.46 27.68 7.60
C ASN A 404 20.08 26.90 6.33
N TRP A 405 18.95 26.20 6.34
CA TRP A 405 18.46 25.48 5.17
C TRP A 405 18.05 26.44 4.06
N ILE A 406 18.59 26.22 2.86
CA ILE A 406 18.18 26.93 1.65
C ILE A 406 17.35 25.93 0.83
N ALA A 407 16.08 26.29 0.64
CA ALA A 407 15.16 25.51 -0.19
C ALA A 407 15.63 25.54 -1.64
N LEU A 408 15.54 24.39 -2.31
CA LEU A 408 15.82 24.27 -3.74
C LEU A 408 14.50 24.36 -4.51
N PRO A 409 14.50 24.98 -5.70
CA PRO A 409 13.33 25.00 -6.57
C PRO A 409 12.82 23.59 -6.85
N GLY A 410 11.51 23.36 -6.71
CA GLY A 410 10.90 22.05 -6.98
C GLY A 410 11.18 20.96 -5.94
N VAL A 411 11.97 21.22 -4.89
CA VAL A 411 12.28 20.24 -3.83
C VAL A 411 11.50 20.57 -2.56
N THR A 412 10.45 19.80 -2.27
CA THR A 412 9.54 20.00 -1.13
C THR A 412 9.55 18.83 -0.15
N PRO A 413 10.63 18.63 0.63
CA PRO A 413 10.72 17.54 1.59
C PRO A 413 9.75 17.78 2.76
N ALA A 414 9.00 16.75 3.14
CA ALA A 414 8.13 16.76 4.33
C ALA A 414 8.91 16.54 5.65
N PHE A 415 10.10 15.95 5.56
CA PHE A 415 11.07 15.80 6.65
C PHE A 415 12.49 15.80 6.12
N TYR A 416 13.46 15.92 7.02
CA TYR A 416 14.88 16.04 6.65
C TYR A 416 15.66 14.87 7.22
N LEU A 417 16.32 14.13 6.34
CA LEU A 417 17.22 13.04 6.73
C LEU A 417 18.65 13.55 6.93
N SER A 418 19.40 12.86 7.79
CA SER A 418 20.85 12.94 7.84
C SER A 418 21.46 12.18 6.67
N PRO A 419 22.63 12.61 6.14
CA PRO A 419 23.33 11.85 5.10
C PRO A 419 23.56 10.38 5.50
N GLY A 420 23.86 10.12 6.78
CA GLY A 420 24.06 8.76 7.30
C GLY A 420 22.78 7.91 7.35
N ASP A 421 21.61 8.48 7.66
CA ASP A 421 20.33 7.76 7.58
C ASP A 421 19.93 7.50 6.12
N THR A 422 20.17 8.46 5.22
CA THR A 422 19.96 8.29 3.78
C THR A 422 20.82 7.15 3.23
N HIS A 423 22.12 7.13 3.56
CA HIS A 423 23.04 6.05 3.17
C HIS A 423 22.58 4.67 3.66
N ARG A 424 22.28 4.58 4.96
CA ARG A 424 21.79 3.35 5.58
C ARG A 424 20.50 2.83 4.93
N PHE A 425 19.61 3.73 4.54
CA PHE A 425 18.39 3.36 3.85
C PHE A 425 18.64 2.87 2.42
N PHE A 426 19.54 3.48 1.66
CA PHE A 426 19.91 2.97 0.33
C PHE A 426 20.41 1.52 0.39
N LYS A 427 21.24 1.16 1.39
CA LYS A 427 21.74 -0.21 1.60
C LYS A 427 20.63 -1.28 1.66
N THR A 428 19.40 -0.89 1.97
CA THR A 428 18.27 -1.82 2.07
C THR A 428 17.84 -2.42 0.73
N PHE A 429 18.07 -1.74 -0.40
CA PHE A 429 17.60 -2.23 -1.71
C PHE A 429 18.67 -2.24 -2.80
N VAL A 430 19.77 -1.47 -2.67
CA VAL A 430 20.83 -1.39 -3.69
C VAL A 430 21.61 -2.69 -3.92
N GLY A 431 21.37 -3.73 -3.10
CA GLY A 431 21.87 -5.09 -3.35
C GLY A 431 21.19 -5.78 -4.54
N ASP A 432 19.98 -5.36 -4.89
CA ASP A 432 19.24 -5.86 -6.05
C ASP A 432 19.33 -4.83 -7.19
N LYS A 433 19.93 -5.25 -8.32
CA LYS A 433 20.08 -4.39 -9.49
C LYS A 433 18.73 -3.91 -10.01
N GLN A 434 17.72 -4.77 -10.11
CA GLN A 434 16.43 -4.39 -10.67
C GLN A 434 15.77 -3.31 -9.82
N LEU A 435 15.85 -3.41 -8.50
CA LEU A 435 15.32 -2.39 -7.60
C LEU A 435 16.09 -1.07 -7.69
N THR A 436 17.41 -1.15 -7.91
CA THR A 436 18.27 0.01 -8.11
C THR A 436 17.94 0.72 -9.43
N ASP A 437 17.83 -0.03 -10.54
CA ASP A 437 17.49 0.51 -11.86
C ASP A 437 16.11 1.21 -11.88
N ASP A 438 15.14 0.65 -11.13
CA ASP A 438 13.82 1.26 -10.93
C ASP A 438 13.90 2.59 -10.16
N PHE A 439 14.75 2.67 -9.14
CA PHE A 439 15.01 3.91 -8.40
C PHE A 439 15.74 4.93 -9.28
N ASP A 440 16.78 4.51 -9.99
CA ASP A 440 17.59 5.34 -10.89
C ASP A 440 16.74 6.04 -11.94
N THR A 441 15.74 5.34 -12.51
CA THR A 441 14.78 5.93 -13.45
C THR A 441 14.00 7.09 -12.81
N THR A 442 13.60 6.94 -11.54
CA THR A 442 12.89 7.99 -10.79
C THR A 442 13.82 9.15 -10.45
N ALA A 443 15.04 8.85 -10.00
CA ALA A 443 16.06 9.85 -9.68
C ALA A 443 16.45 10.68 -10.93
N ALA A 444 16.52 10.05 -12.10
CA ALA A 444 16.83 10.71 -13.35
C ALA A 444 15.74 11.71 -13.78
N GLN A 445 14.47 11.30 -13.70
CA GLN A 445 13.34 12.20 -13.97
C GLN A 445 13.30 13.36 -12.97
N PHE A 446 13.45 13.05 -11.69
CA PHE A 446 13.47 14.05 -10.63
C PHE A 446 14.62 15.05 -10.80
N ARG A 447 15.81 14.57 -11.18
CA ARG A 447 16.98 15.40 -11.53
C ARG A 447 16.66 16.37 -12.66
N TYR A 448 16.16 15.84 -13.78
CA TYR A 448 15.85 16.64 -14.95
C TYR A 448 14.82 17.73 -14.62
N ASP A 449 13.70 17.37 -14.00
CA ASP A 449 12.64 18.33 -13.66
C ASP A 449 13.14 19.44 -12.71
N THR A 450 13.93 19.06 -11.70
CA THR A 450 14.44 20.00 -10.70
C THR A 450 15.52 20.92 -11.29
N LEU A 451 16.44 20.38 -12.11
CA LEU A 451 17.45 21.18 -12.80
C LEU A 451 16.82 22.14 -13.81
N THR A 452 15.82 21.70 -14.58
CA THR A 452 15.08 22.56 -15.51
C THR A 452 14.36 23.68 -14.77
N ALA A 453 13.71 23.39 -13.63
CA ALA A 453 13.08 24.41 -12.80
C ALA A 453 14.10 25.41 -12.23
N ALA A 454 15.25 24.93 -11.77
CA ALA A 454 16.33 25.78 -11.27
C ALA A 454 16.93 26.66 -12.38
N ALA A 455 17.14 26.12 -13.58
CA ALA A 455 17.64 26.85 -14.73
C ALA A 455 16.67 27.96 -15.18
N ARG A 456 15.35 27.70 -15.16
CA ARG A 456 14.33 28.72 -15.48
C ARG A 456 14.36 29.90 -14.50
N LEU A 457 14.64 29.65 -13.23
CA LEU A 457 14.79 30.72 -12.24
C LEU A 457 16.09 31.49 -12.42
N ASP A 458 17.20 30.80 -12.68
CA ASP A 458 18.49 31.43 -12.95
C ASP A 458 18.46 32.26 -14.24
N ALA A 459 17.62 31.90 -15.22
CA ALA A 459 17.39 32.68 -16.44
C ALA A 459 16.70 34.02 -16.17
N GLN A 460 15.89 34.12 -15.11
CA GLN A 460 15.17 35.33 -14.72
C GLN A 460 16.02 36.30 -13.87
N GLY A 461 17.19 35.87 -13.41
CA GLY A 461 18.13 36.70 -12.65
C GLY A 461 19.24 35.88 -12.00
N GLY A 462 20.42 36.50 -11.83
CA GLY A 462 21.71 35.89 -11.43
C GLY A 462 21.74 35.22 -10.05
N THR A 463 20.99 34.14 -9.91
CA THR A 463 20.96 33.22 -8.79
C THR A 463 21.83 32.00 -9.09
N ARG A 464 22.07 31.18 -8.05
CA ARG A 464 22.91 29.95 -8.13
C ARG A 464 22.07 28.68 -7.99
N TYR A 465 20.79 28.73 -8.36
CA TYR A 465 19.89 27.62 -8.10
C TYR A 465 20.30 26.39 -8.90
N PHE A 466 20.73 26.54 -10.14
CA PHE A 466 21.13 25.43 -10.99
C PHE A 466 22.40 24.75 -10.46
N GLU A 467 23.43 25.50 -10.05
CA GLU A 467 24.66 24.95 -9.47
C GLU A 467 24.39 24.26 -8.12
N ASP A 468 23.60 24.89 -7.25
CA ASP A 468 23.26 24.32 -5.95
C ASP A 468 22.41 23.05 -6.11
N THR A 469 21.51 23.02 -7.09
CA THR A 469 20.70 21.84 -7.42
C THR A 469 21.56 20.73 -8.01
N ALA A 470 22.48 21.05 -8.93
CA ALA A 470 23.44 20.09 -9.46
C ALA A 470 24.23 19.44 -8.31
N ARG A 471 24.79 20.25 -7.40
CA ARG A 471 25.52 19.74 -6.23
C ARG A 471 24.71 18.72 -5.42
N VAL A 472 23.42 18.97 -5.18
CA VAL A 472 22.55 18.06 -4.43
C VAL A 472 22.37 16.72 -5.14
N PHE A 473 22.21 16.72 -6.46
CA PHE A 473 22.13 15.47 -7.22
C PHE A 473 23.46 14.73 -7.26
N GLY A 474 24.58 15.43 -7.28
CA GLY A 474 25.89 14.83 -7.13
C GLY A 474 26.09 14.19 -5.75
N ASP A 475 25.67 14.87 -4.68
CA ASP A 475 25.66 14.32 -3.31
C ASP A 475 24.76 13.07 -3.22
N LEU A 476 23.55 13.11 -3.78
CA LEU A 476 22.63 11.97 -3.81
C LEU A 476 23.23 10.76 -4.54
N ALA A 477 23.78 10.98 -5.74
CA ALA A 477 24.47 9.96 -6.52
C ALA A 477 25.67 9.37 -5.76
N SER A 478 26.41 10.21 -5.01
CA SER A 478 27.53 9.77 -4.19
C SER A 478 27.09 8.83 -3.07
N VAL A 479 26.00 9.18 -2.37
CA VAL A 479 25.48 8.40 -1.24
C VAL A 479 24.89 7.08 -1.71
N GLU A 480 24.12 7.09 -2.80
CA GLU A 480 23.59 5.87 -3.41
C GLU A 480 24.72 4.93 -3.85
N PHE A 481 25.67 5.44 -4.64
CA PHE A 481 26.78 4.60 -5.13
C PHE A 481 27.62 4.03 -4.00
N LYS A 482 27.89 4.82 -2.95
CA LYS A 482 28.57 4.32 -1.75
C LYS A 482 27.79 3.19 -1.08
N ALA A 483 26.46 3.29 -0.99
CA ALA A 483 25.64 2.18 -0.49
C ALA A 483 25.76 0.96 -1.40
N THR A 484 25.69 1.13 -2.73
CA THR A 484 25.87 0.05 -3.72
C THR A 484 27.22 -0.64 -3.56
N LEU A 485 28.30 0.11 -3.38
CA LEU A 485 29.63 -0.41 -3.09
C LEU A 485 29.66 -1.24 -1.80
N ASP A 486 29.05 -0.73 -0.74
CA ASP A 486 29.06 -1.40 0.56
C ASP A 486 28.26 -2.71 0.56
N VAL A 487 27.24 -2.82 -0.30
CA VAL A 487 26.40 -4.03 -0.39
C VAL A 487 26.90 -5.03 -1.43
N ARG A 488 27.27 -4.56 -2.62
CA ARG A 488 27.61 -5.42 -3.78
C ARG A 488 29.10 -5.62 -3.97
N GLY A 489 29.93 -4.79 -3.32
CA GLY A 489 31.37 -4.75 -3.54
C GLY A 489 31.77 -3.91 -4.75
N GLU A 490 33.03 -3.49 -4.74
CA GLU A 490 33.58 -2.54 -5.73
C GLU A 490 33.50 -3.06 -7.16
N GLN A 491 33.88 -4.31 -7.38
CA GLN A 491 33.96 -4.87 -8.72
C GLN A 491 32.59 -4.92 -9.42
N ASP A 492 31.54 -5.34 -8.71
CA ASP A 492 30.21 -5.52 -9.28
C ASP A 492 29.53 -4.17 -9.51
N ALA A 493 29.61 -3.26 -8.53
CA ALA A 493 29.00 -1.92 -8.63
C ALA A 493 29.62 -1.10 -9.78
N THR A 494 30.95 -1.12 -9.92
CA THR A 494 31.64 -0.39 -11.00
C THR A 494 31.36 -0.99 -12.37
N ASN A 495 31.37 -2.33 -12.49
CA ASN A 495 31.11 -2.98 -13.77
C ASN A 495 29.69 -2.72 -14.27
N ASP A 496 28.69 -2.75 -13.39
CA ASP A 496 27.31 -2.46 -13.74
C ASP A 496 27.13 -1.04 -14.25
N LEU A 497 27.68 -0.06 -13.54
CA LEU A 497 27.60 1.34 -13.99
C LEU A 497 28.24 1.52 -15.37
N ILE A 498 29.40 0.91 -15.62
CA ILE A 498 30.06 0.95 -16.94
C ILE A 498 29.18 0.28 -18.01
N LEU A 499 28.59 -0.87 -17.69
CA LEU A 499 27.70 -1.60 -18.59
C LEU A 499 26.44 -0.79 -18.91
N ASP A 500 25.84 -0.12 -17.93
CA ASP A 500 24.59 0.64 -18.11
C ASP A 500 24.83 1.88 -18.95
N ILE A 501 25.93 2.60 -18.74
CA ILE A 501 26.32 3.72 -19.62
C ILE A 501 26.58 3.23 -21.04
N THR A 502 27.27 2.10 -21.20
CA THR A 502 27.56 1.52 -22.51
C THR A 502 26.28 1.06 -23.23
N LYS A 503 25.37 0.39 -22.52
CA LYS A 503 24.08 -0.06 -23.04
C LYS A 503 23.21 1.12 -23.45
N ASN A 504 23.04 2.13 -22.60
CA ASN A 504 22.23 3.31 -22.91
C ASN A 504 22.79 4.09 -24.11
N THR A 505 24.11 4.10 -24.27
CA THR A 505 24.77 4.66 -25.46
C THR A 505 24.48 3.86 -26.74
N LEU A 506 24.41 2.53 -26.66
CA LEU A 506 24.21 1.64 -27.81
C LEU A 506 22.73 1.41 -28.15
N ALA A 507 21.81 1.56 -27.19
CA ALA A 507 20.38 1.32 -27.34
C ALA A 507 19.63 2.40 -28.14
N LEU A 508 20.28 3.53 -28.46
CA LEU A 508 19.73 4.59 -29.32
C LEU A 508 19.77 4.18 -30.81
N GLY A 509 18.98 3.17 -31.15
CA GLY A 509 18.66 2.77 -32.52
C GLY A 509 17.44 3.51 -33.05
N VAL A 510 17.68 4.53 -33.89
CA VAL A 510 16.81 5.21 -34.90
C VAL A 510 15.37 5.65 -34.54
N ASP A 511 14.66 5.13 -33.53
CA ASP A 511 13.26 5.53 -33.25
C ASP A 511 12.90 5.74 -31.76
N GLN A 512 13.88 5.76 -30.84
CA GLN A 512 13.62 6.06 -29.43
C GLN A 512 14.52 7.19 -28.92
N LEU A 513 13.86 8.22 -28.39
CA LEU A 513 14.36 9.50 -27.85
C LEU A 513 15.42 9.30 -26.75
N PRO A 514 16.23 10.34 -26.40
CA PRO A 514 17.13 10.26 -25.26
C PRO A 514 16.35 9.88 -24.01
N ILE A 515 16.75 8.77 -23.40
CA ILE A 515 16.17 8.28 -22.16
C ILE A 515 16.56 9.28 -21.08
N VAL A 516 15.58 9.88 -20.41
CA VAL A 516 15.78 10.74 -19.22
C VAL A 516 16.75 10.08 -18.21
N GLY A 517 16.83 8.74 -18.19
CA GLY A 517 17.77 7.92 -17.42
C GLY A 517 19.27 8.17 -17.65
N THR A 518 19.73 8.58 -18.85
CA THR A 518 21.18 8.68 -19.11
C THR A 518 21.86 9.78 -18.29
N GLY A 519 21.14 10.87 -17.97
CA GLY A 519 21.67 11.98 -17.17
C GLY A 519 22.02 11.59 -15.73
N TRP A 520 21.32 10.61 -15.16
CA TRP A 520 21.60 10.11 -13.82
C TRP A 520 22.84 9.22 -13.79
N GLU A 521 22.96 8.28 -14.72
CA GLU A 521 24.17 7.46 -14.86
C GLU A 521 25.43 8.29 -15.11
N LEU A 522 25.32 9.35 -15.93
CA LEU A 522 26.41 10.30 -16.15
C LEU A 522 26.77 11.08 -14.87
N THR A 523 25.76 11.45 -14.07
CA THR A 523 25.98 12.09 -12.77
C THR A 523 26.74 11.17 -11.82
N LYS A 524 26.31 9.91 -11.70
CA LYS A 524 27.01 8.87 -10.92
C LYS A 524 28.46 8.71 -11.41
N ALA A 525 28.68 8.50 -12.70
CA ALA A 525 30.02 8.30 -13.27
C ALA A 525 30.95 9.50 -13.06
N TYR A 526 30.47 10.72 -13.25
CA TYR A 526 31.27 11.92 -13.03
C TYR A 526 31.74 12.02 -11.57
N VAL A 527 30.79 11.88 -10.63
CA VAL A 527 31.04 11.94 -9.20
C VAL A 527 32.07 10.87 -8.81
N ILE A 528 31.90 9.62 -9.25
CA ILE A 528 32.82 8.53 -8.93
C ILE A 528 34.24 8.84 -9.43
N SER A 529 34.35 9.34 -10.66
CA SER A 529 35.64 9.67 -11.27
C SER A 529 36.36 10.87 -10.61
N SER A 530 35.66 11.70 -9.84
CA SER A 530 36.20 12.94 -9.25
C SER A 530 36.34 12.89 -7.72
N VAL A 531 35.47 12.14 -7.06
CA VAL A 531 35.32 12.13 -5.60
C VAL A 531 36.15 11.02 -4.96
N LEU A 532 36.36 9.89 -5.62
CA LEU A 532 36.76 8.68 -4.91
C LEU A 532 38.16 8.21 -5.31
N ASP A 533 39.21 9.03 -5.10
CA ASP A 533 40.59 8.83 -5.63
C ASP A 533 41.10 7.37 -5.74
N GLY A 534 40.92 6.51 -4.73
CA GLY A 534 41.34 5.09 -4.83
C GLY A 534 40.45 4.21 -5.72
N TRP A 535 39.16 4.54 -5.82
CA TRP A 535 38.19 3.94 -6.74
C TRP A 535 38.22 4.62 -8.10
N ALA A 536 38.64 5.89 -8.18
CA ALA A 536 38.83 6.60 -9.43
C ALA A 536 39.93 5.91 -10.25
N ASP A 537 40.99 5.40 -9.61
CA ASP A 537 42.04 4.63 -10.30
C ASP A 537 41.51 3.29 -10.85
N SER A 538 40.68 2.56 -10.07
CA SER A 538 40.09 1.28 -10.50
C SER A 538 39.00 1.48 -11.56
N PHE A 539 38.19 2.52 -11.40
CA PHE A 539 37.20 2.98 -12.37
C PHE A 539 37.88 3.46 -13.66
N GLU A 540 38.92 4.29 -13.58
CA GLU A 540 39.69 4.79 -14.73
C GLU A 540 40.30 3.63 -15.50
N THR A 541 40.99 2.71 -14.84
CA THR A 541 41.56 1.52 -15.50
C THR A 541 40.48 0.70 -16.23
N ARG A 542 39.34 0.43 -15.58
CA ARG A 542 38.26 -0.38 -16.17
C ARG A 542 37.46 0.35 -17.24
N VAL A 543 37.29 1.66 -17.10
CA VAL A 543 36.68 2.54 -18.10
C VAL A 543 37.59 2.68 -19.31
N GLU A 544 38.91 2.81 -19.12
CA GLU A 544 39.89 2.79 -20.19
C GLU A 544 39.88 1.44 -20.93
N GLU A 545 39.81 0.33 -20.19
CA GLU A 545 39.69 -1.02 -20.76
C GLU A 545 38.34 -1.27 -21.48
N ALA A 546 37.23 -0.73 -20.98
CA ALA A 546 35.90 -0.97 -21.53
C ALA A 546 35.44 0.05 -22.59
N THR A 547 35.93 1.29 -22.54
CA THR A 547 35.39 2.42 -23.32
C THR A 547 36.44 3.40 -23.86
N GLY A 548 37.70 3.35 -23.41
CA GLY A 548 38.79 4.19 -23.93
C GLY A 548 38.71 5.70 -23.62
N ALA A 549 37.77 6.21 -22.81
CA ALA A 549 37.65 7.66 -22.60
C ALA A 549 36.92 8.07 -21.30
N ARG A 550 37.65 8.27 -20.19
CA ARG A 550 37.17 9.09 -19.06
C ARG A 550 36.76 10.51 -19.51
N SER A 551 37.41 11.02 -20.56
CA SER A 551 37.08 12.30 -21.20
C SER A 551 35.65 12.37 -21.74
N ASP A 552 35.06 11.23 -22.14
CA ASP A 552 33.74 11.21 -22.78
C ASP A 552 32.59 11.43 -21.78
N PHE A 553 32.73 11.01 -20.52
CA PHE A 553 31.70 11.23 -19.51
C PHE A 553 31.60 12.69 -19.06
N VAL A 554 32.76 13.32 -18.84
CA VAL A 554 32.85 14.75 -18.51
C VAL A 554 32.26 15.59 -19.63
N LEU A 555 32.57 15.24 -20.88
CA LEU A 555 32.00 15.90 -22.06
C LEU A 555 30.47 15.67 -22.14
N ARG A 556 30.00 14.43 -22.06
CA ARG A 556 28.55 14.11 -22.07
C ARG A 556 27.77 14.90 -21.04
N GLN A 557 28.29 15.01 -19.83
CA GLN A 557 27.66 15.78 -18.77
C GLN A 557 27.68 17.29 -19.06
N LYS A 558 28.76 17.82 -19.63
CA LYS A 558 28.81 19.23 -20.09
C LYS A 558 27.66 19.51 -21.05
N TYR A 559 27.45 18.64 -22.05
CA TYR A 559 26.38 18.79 -23.04
C TYR A 559 24.97 18.54 -22.48
N ASP A 560 24.81 17.63 -21.51
CA ASP A 560 23.54 17.43 -20.79
C ASP A 560 23.13 18.71 -20.03
N MET A 561 24.08 19.34 -19.33
CA MET A 561 23.82 20.62 -18.65
C MET A 561 23.53 21.75 -19.64
N ALA A 562 24.25 21.81 -20.76
CA ALA A 562 24.01 22.79 -21.82
C ALA A 562 22.60 22.63 -22.42
N HIS A 563 22.17 21.39 -22.67
CA HIS A 563 20.84 21.06 -23.14
C HIS A 563 19.77 21.55 -22.16
N ILE A 564 19.87 21.20 -20.87
CA ILE A 564 18.90 21.63 -19.84
C ILE A 564 18.84 23.16 -19.71
N LEU A 565 20.01 23.83 -19.67
CA LEU A 565 20.07 25.29 -19.55
C LEU A 565 19.45 25.98 -20.76
N HIS A 566 19.73 25.50 -21.97
CA HIS A 566 19.15 26.03 -23.21
C HIS A 566 17.63 25.81 -23.24
N GLU A 567 17.16 24.59 -22.95
CA GLU A 567 15.73 24.25 -22.92
C GLU A 567 14.96 25.08 -21.89
N ALA A 568 15.59 25.38 -20.75
CA ALA A 568 15.04 26.25 -19.72
C ALA A 568 15.03 27.74 -20.08
N GLY A 569 15.58 28.12 -21.25
CA GLY A 569 15.64 29.50 -21.70
C GLY A 569 16.72 30.33 -21.01
N TYR A 570 17.79 29.70 -20.51
CA TYR A 570 18.93 30.43 -19.97
C TYR A 570 19.56 31.33 -21.05
N PRO A 571 19.93 32.59 -20.75
CA PRO A 571 20.38 33.54 -21.76
C PRO A 571 21.56 33.03 -22.61
N ALA A 572 21.31 32.83 -23.90
CA ALA A 572 22.31 32.47 -24.91
C ALA A 572 21.85 32.95 -26.30
N SER A 573 22.79 33.10 -27.24
CA SER A 573 22.50 33.30 -28.66
C SER A 573 21.87 32.04 -29.26
N ASP A 574 21.10 32.19 -30.34
CA ASP A 574 20.55 31.04 -31.06
C ASP A 574 21.65 30.04 -31.46
N PRO A 575 21.47 28.73 -31.21
CA PRO A 575 22.42 27.72 -31.62
C PRO A 575 22.44 27.56 -33.16
N PRO A 576 23.59 27.21 -33.76
CA PRO A 576 23.66 26.84 -35.17
C PRO A 576 22.62 25.77 -35.54
N ALA A 577 22.01 25.89 -36.73
CA ALA A 577 20.93 24.99 -37.16
C ALA A 577 21.31 23.50 -37.18
N GLU A 578 22.60 23.18 -37.33
CA GLU A 578 23.13 21.81 -37.27
C GLU A 578 23.11 21.19 -35.86
N LEU A 579 23.05 22.02 -34.82
CA LEU A 579 22.90 21.61 -33.42
C LEU A 579 21.45 21.49 -32.99
N ILE A 580 20.49 21.83 -33.84
CA ILE A 580 19.08 21.63 -33.56
C ILE A 580 18.64 20.28 -34.08
N SER A 581 18.04 19.48 -33.20
CA SER A 581 17.48 18.18 -33.55
C SER A 581 16.33 18.38 -34.53
N LYS A 582 16.38 17.66 -35.66
CA LYS A 582 15.30 17.73 -36.66
C LYS A 582 14.03 17.05 -36.17
N SER A 583 14.14 16.15 -35.19
CA SER A 583 13.02 15.40 -34.62
C SER A 583 12.29 16.17 -33.52
N THR A 584 13.03 16.84 -32.63
CA THR A 584 12.42 17.51 -31.46
C THR A 584 12.34 19.03 -31.60
N GLY A 585 13.22 19.62 -32.42
CA GLY A 585 13.40 21.08 -32.47
C GLY A 585 14.26 21.63 -31.34
N ASP A 586 14.75 20.79 -30.44
CA ASP A 586 15.60 21.17 -29.31
C ASP A 586 17.09 21.08 -29.65
N LEU A 587 17.92 21.59 -28.75
CA LEU A 587 19.37 21.43 -28.84
C LEU A 587 19.73 19.93 -28.75
N LYS A 588 20.48 19.41 -29.72
CA LYS A 588 20.90 18.00 -29.78
C LYS A 588 21.65 17.61 -28.50
N THR A 589 21.43 16.39 -28.04
CA THR A 589 22.22 15.79 -26.94
C THR A 589 23.54 15.24 -27.48
N TYR A 590 24.52 14.98 -26.59
CA TYR A 590 25.76 14.30 -26.98
C TYR A 590 25.48 12.96 -27.65
N ASP A 591 24.53 12.19 -27.11
CA ASP A 591 24.24 10.85 -27.59
C ASP A 591 23.62 10.89 -29.00
N GLU A 592 22.80 11.89 -29.32
CA GLU A 592 22.32 12.11 -30.70
C GLU A 592 23.49 12.38 -31.65
N LEU A 593 24.44 13.24 -31.26
CA LEU A 593 25.62 13.55 -32.06
C LEU A 593 26.55 12.34 -32.24
N LEU A 594 26.67 11.50 -31.20
CA LEU A 594 27.41 10.24 -31.25
C LEU A 594 26.78 9.23 -32.21
N VAL A 595 25.45 9.08 -32.18
CA VAL A 595 24.73 8.21 -33.12
C VAL A 595 24.90 8.69 -34.56
N GLU A 596 24.75 10.01 -34.80
CA GLU A 596 25.02 10.59 -36.11
C GLU A 596 26.47 10.34 -36.56
N ALA A 597 27.44 10.52 -35.66
CA ALA A 597 28.85 10.30 -35.96
C ALA A 597 29.16 8.84 -36.32
N LYS A 598 28.59 7.87 -35.58
CA LYS A 598 28.71 6.44 -35.88
C LYS A 598 28.09 6.08 -37.23
N ARG A 599 26.98 6.71 -37.58
CA ARG A 599 26.31 6.51 -38.89
C ARG A 599 27.10 7.11 -40.05
N GLU A 600 27.76 8.24 -39.83
CA GLU A 600 28.51 8.99 -40.86
C GLU A 600 29.98 8.57 -40.98
N ALA A 601 30.47 7.72 -40.07
CA ALA A 601 31.79 7.13 -40.14
C ALA A 601 31.95 6.24 -41.39
N ASN A 602 33.16 6.23 -41.96
CA ASN A 602 33.50 5.45 -43.14
C ASN A 602 34.98 5.03 -43.11
N ASP A 603 35.45 4.35 -44.17
CA ASP A 603 36.82 3.84 -44.26
C ASP A 603 37.90 4.93 -44.14
N ASP A 604 37.57 6.19 -44.44
CA ASP A 604 38.49 7.34 -44.39
C ASP A 604 38.42 8.13 -43.06
N LYS A 605 37.33 7.98 -42.28
CA LYS A 605 37.11 8.71 -41.03
C LYS A 605 36.47 7.82 -39.96
N THR A 606 37.16 7.68 -38.84
CA THR A 606 36.61 6.97 -37.68
C THR A 606 35.45 7.77 -37.06
N TRP A 607 34.53 7.09 -36.37
CA TRP A 607 33.38 7.74 -35.74
C TRP A 607 33.80 8.77 -34.70
N GLU A 608 34.94 8.59 -34.02
CA GLU A 608 35.52 9.56 -33.08
C GLU A 608 35.94 10.85 -33.79
N GLN A 609 36.53 10.74 -34.99
CA GLN A 609 36.92 11.90 -35.80
C GLN A 609 35.68 12.67 -36.30
N VAL A 610 34.63 11.95 -36.70
CA VAL A 610 33.35 12.56 -37.09
C VAL A 610 32.67 13.22 -35.90
N LEU A 611 32.68 12.57 -34.73
CA LEU A 611 32.11 13.13 -33.50
C LEU A 611 32.81 14.43 -33.11
N ARG A 612 34.15 14.46 -33.08
CA ARG A 612 34.91 15.71 -32.83
C ARG A 612 34.54 16.83 -33.80
N GLN A 613 34.32 16.51 -35.08
CA GLN A 613 33.87 17.48 -36.08
C GLN A 613 32.47 18.01 -35.74
N LYS A 614 31.54 17.14 -35.31
CA LYS A 614 30.17 17.51 -34.91
C LYS A 614 30.09 18.26 -33.57
N LEU A 615 31.01 18.02 -32.64
CA LEU A 615 31.08 18.73 -31.36
C LEU A 615 31.72 20.12 -31.49
N THR A 616 32.57 20.35 -32.50
CA THR A 616 33.26 21.64 -32.70
C THR A 616 32.29 22.85 -32.79
N PRO A 617 31.20 22.80 -33.58
CA PRO A 617 30.19 23.87 -33.61
C PRO A 617 29.50 24.09 -32.26
N TYR A 618 29.32 23.02 -31.48
CA TYR A 618 28.73 23.07 -30.15
C TYR A 618 29.63 23.81 -29.17
N GLU A 619 30.91 23.43 -29.10
CA GLU A 619 31.91 24.12 -28.27
C GLU A 619 32.02 25.60 -28.67
N GLN A 620 32.11 25.89 -29.96
CA GLN A 620 32.16 27.28 -30.44
C GLN A 620 30.92 28.10 -30.11
N TRP A 621 29.75 27.45 -29.99
CA TRP A 621 28.52 28.12 -29.57
C TRP A 621 28.52 28.37 -28.05
N MET A 622 28.95 27.39 -27.24
CA MET A 622 29.10 27.58 -25.80
C MET A 622 30.13 28.68 -25.49
N ASP A 623 31.31 28.64 -26.09
CA ASP A 623 32.39 29.64 -25.90
C ASP A 623 31.94 31.08 -26.24
N ARG A 624 31.07 31.23 -27.25
CA ARG A 624 30.49 32.53 -27.63
C ARG A 624 29.48 33.05 -26.61
N ASN A 625 28.96 32.17 -25.76
CA ASN A 625 27.98 32.46 -24.72
C ASN A 625 28.62 32.34 -23.33
N GLU A 626 29.54 33.27 -23.01
CA GLU A 626 30.37 33.24 -21.80
C GLU A 626 29.58 32.99 -20.50
N SER A 627 28.36 33.55 -20.35
CA SER A 627 27.54 33.31 -19.16
C SER A 627 27.00 31.89 -19.09
N LEU A 628 26.56 31.33 -20.23
CA LEU A 628 26.09 29.95 -20.33
C LEU A 628 27.24 28.98 -20.06
N ASP A 629 28.38 29.18 -20.72
CA ASP A 629 29.55 28.30 -20.57
C ASP A 629 30.09 28.32 -19.14
N LYS A 630 30.22 29.50 -18.50
CA LYS A 630 30.56 29.57 -17.07
C LYS A 630 29.56 28.83 -16.19
N LYS A 631 28.26 28.93 -16.50
CA LYS A 631 27.20 28.24 -15.74
C LYS A 631 27.36 26.73 -15.84
N ILE A 632 27.59 26.21 -17.05
CA ILE A 632 27.85 24.79 -17.31
C ILE A 632 29.11 24.35 -16.57
N GLU A 633 30.24 25.04 -16.77
CA GLU A 633 31.51 24.70 -16.13
C GLU A 633 31.41 24.66 -14.60
N TYR A 634 30.79 25.67 -13.99
CA TYR A 634 30.61 25.70 -12.55
C TYR A 634 29.71 24.56 -12.09
N SER A 635 28.58 24.34 -12.75
CA SER A 635 27.64 23.28 -12.37
C SER A 635 28.28 21.90 -12.47
N SER A 636 29.03 21.61 -13.53
CA SER A 636 29.76 20.35 -13.66
C SER A 636 30.78 20.18 -12.54
N ARG A 637 31.57 21.22 -12.23
CA ARG A 637 32.56 21.16 -11.13
C ARG A 637 31.92 21.02 -9.75
N PHE A 638 30.71 21.52 -9.55
CA PHE A 638 30.02 21.48 -8.25
C PHE A 638 29.22 20.20 -7.98
N LEU A 639 29.15 19.25 -8.92
CA LEU A 639 28.58 17.93 -8.68
C LEU A 639 29.36 17.10 -7.66
N ALA A 640 30.66 17.36 -7.52
CA ALA A 640 31.53 16.65 -6.60
C ALA A 640 31.80 17.54 -5.37
N SER A 641 31.06 17.34 -4.28
CA SER A 641 31.35 18.02 -3.03
C SER A 641 32.60 17.42 -2.36
N GLU A 642 33.64 18.23 -2.12
CA GLU A 642 34.81 17.82 -1.32
C GLU A 642 34.44 17.34 0.09
N GLN A 643 33.31 17.81 0.63
CA GLN A 643 32.78 17.32 1.90
C GLN A 643 32.17 15.91 1.77
N ALA A 644 31.44 15.63 0.68
CA ALA A 644 30.95 14.28 0.41
C ALA A 644 32.12 13.30 0.25
N LYS A 645 33.18 13.73 -0.48
CA LYS A 645 34.44 13.00 -0.65
C LYS A 645 35.04 12.53 0.66
N GLU A 646 35.23 13.44 1.60
CA GLU A 646 35.88 13.12 2.86
C GLU A 646 34.98 12.24 3.75
N GLN A 647 33.68 12.50 3.78
CA GLN A 647 32.77 11.79 4.67
C GLN A 647 32.50 10.36 4.23
N LEU A 648 32.28 10.14 2.93
CA LEU A 648 32.02 8.80 2.39
C LEU A 648 33.23 7.87 2.55
N ARG A 649 34.46 8.41 2.63
CA ARG A 649 35.68 7.64 2.94
C ARG A 649 35.70 7.11 4.37
N VAL A 650 35.11 7.85 5.31
CA VAL A 650 35.13 7.49 6.74
C VAL A 650 33.98 6.54 7.09
N TRP A 651 32.92 6.48 6.28
CA TRP A 651 31.83 5.53 6.45
C TRP A 651 32.30 4.12 6.10
N LYS A 652 32.37 3.28 7.13
CA LYS A 652 32.71 1.85 7.05
C LYS A 652 31.47 0.99 7.14
#